data_AF-A0A1J9R7B0-F1
#
_entry.id   AF-A0A1J9R7B0-F1
#
_cell.length_a   1.000
_cell.length_b   1.000
_cell.length_c   1.000
_cell.angle_alpha   90.00
_cell.angle_beta   90.00
_cell.angle_gamma   90.00
#
_symmetry.space_group_name_H-M   'P 1'
#
loop_
_entity.id
_entity.type
_entity.pdbx_description
1 polymer ?
#
loop_
_entity_poly.entity_id
_entity_poly.type
_entity_poly.pdbx_seq_one_letter_code
_entity_poly.pdbx_strand_id
1 'polypeptide(L)'
;MMDSNWTEVIDLWSSNNAQVREQQQSARTSFLKSIGTPAPDETNALEERKCAARSSPNGNHGFHPDGGKWIESQMPPLEPDRSLFWDIETRGAEARTCANVHLYDLHPQDYPETLVGHEYQDGTKEHEEQYQWAKGNITFLELVQYFCLKTRLRECRFPRCRAQMAKLEKAMPVCEKWKSFRKWALGAASCQLSAAGAGYQWLDEFSAFQAEKLIELKKDDELPGDPVMVFDVCKVVYFLLTQVQLPCTTIQNGFLSYKKGKASSWVRYSGAMPQRVTTLAVKKALEKAAKLHICPHRFWNLAYSADLGRDDLPSLMELAEESPSPESFAHEGHSGCSAEFCLFSDVNSTLKKQLHKCASEDCRQVFFPPEELNDAVHQGRTTAWPTADVDLDHVTLSPPPKDIMAISHVWSDGTGVGVGRSGEVNNCLFMYFKKIADELDCDGIWWDAICIPSEKQARRKAISKMQENYTHAKHTVVHDEYLLQFDWANDGSPALALVLSPWFSRGWTALELSVSTSVKVIYRDPNDHSRQVIKDLDEDILAKMPLVKVGHEVASTVLQRLRKNEPSISDILMILRTRSTTWGRDRIAIASMLARAEDYDYEDSPATATVKILRLYLEVPLSFLLHGHDTVSAGGGFSWCPSNLLDSAPANIYDQVSFKSSGVAALIDDSGAAIAEWRYRTLTPADKAALRPFALHVSVEFRIRQTLEENWQHCLLLQSESAGLDRLPMLLVAATGISWPDESHAFWGVSLPFVDSHYVGCVFDDSAKKDNYRLSVGVRIGSAAGRPTIPAEEALGRVSTWQRGRILREASLAFRQIYQNRNKNQADKRRGKRFDANIVRSYGGMGTLGDREELDETHMAKQLARSHAGDAMGWAELTGLTGTVNGSRQHVEYGEHGEYEGYEGYGGYGGYGGYGGYGGYGEYGGCGEYGGYGEYGGFIP
;
A
#
# COMPACT_ATOMS: atom_id res chain seq x y z
N MET A 1 26.40 -22.89 -0.75
CA MET A 1 25.08 -23.25 -1.29
C MET A 1 24.05 -22.11 -1.09
N MET A 2 24.44 -20.83 -1.10
CA MET A 2 23.53 -19.69 -0.82
C MET A 2 23.36 -18.70 -1.99
N ASP A 3 23.95 -18.96 -3.17
CA ASP A 3 23.88 -18.01 -4.31
C ASP A 3 22.67 -18.21 -5.24
N SER A 4 21.90 -19.30 -5.12
CA SER A 4 20.82 -19.62 -6.07
C SER A 4 19.44 -19.07 -5.69
N ASN A 5 19.24 -18.55 -4.48
CA ASN A 5 17.90 -18.20 -3.99
C ASN A 5 17.45 -16.79 -4.38
N TRP A 6 18.40 -15.87 -4.63
CA TRP A 6 18.10 -14.46 -4.92
C TRP A 6 17.45 -14.22 -6.29
N THR A 7 17.84 -14.99 -7.30
CA THR A 7 17.26 -14.89 -8.65
C THR A 7 15.85 -15.50 -8.67
N GLU A 8 15.64 -16.58 -7.93
CA GLU A 8 14.32 -17.22 -7.76
C GLU A 8 13.32 -16.30 -7.02
N VAL A 9 13.75 -15.58 -5.99
CA VAL A 9 12.89 -14.60 -5.27
C VAL A 9 12.49 -13.42 -6.16
N ILE A 10 13.40 -12.90 -6.99
CA ILE A 10 13.12 -11.83 -7.96
C ILE A 10 12.16 -12.34 -9.06
N ASP A 11 12.36 -13.58 -9.53
CA ASP A 11 11.48 -14.21 -10.52
C ASP A 11 10.07 -14.45 -9.95
N LEU A 12 9.95 -14.90 -8.70
CA LEU A 12 8.67 -15.02 -7.97
C LEU A 12 7.96 -13.66 -7.87
N TRP A 13 8.66 -12.61 -7.44
CA TRP A 13 8.12 -11.23 -7.38
C TRP A 13 7.66 -10.69 -8.74
N SER A 14 8.38 -11.03 -9.82
CA SER A 14 8.03 -10.63 -11.17
C SER A 14 6.79 -11.35 -11.70
N SER A 15 6.60 -12.62 -11.32
CA SER A 15 5.49 -13.48 -11.75
C SER A 15 4.15 -13.12 -11.09
N ASN A 16 4.15 -12.76 -9.80
CA ASN A 16 2.93 -12.35 -9.07
C ASN A 16 2.38 -11.01 -9.55
N ASN A 17 3.28 -10.04 -9.81
CA ASN A 17 2.91 -8.79 -10.46
C ASN A 17 2.37 -8.99 -11.87
N ALA A 18 2.76 -10.07 -12.57
CA ALA A 18 2.22 -10.41 -13.88
C ALA A 18 0.78 -10.93 -13.77
N GLN A 19 0.49 -11.81 -12.80
CA GLN A 19 -0.87 -12.37 -12.61
C GLN A 19 -1.88 -11.30 -12.18
N VAL A 20 -1.52 -10.40 -11.25
CA VAL A 20 -2.40 -9.28 -10.85
C VAL A 20 -2.64 -8.34 -12.03
N ARG A 21 -1.61 -8.05 -12.84
CA ARG A 21 -1.77 -7.25 -14.06
C ARG A 21 -2.65 -7.94 -15.09
N GLU A 22 -2.53 -9.26 -15.24
CA GLU A 22 -3.35 -10.06 -16.16
C GLU A 22 -4.82 -10.07 -15.73
N GLN A 23 -5.10 -10.23 -14.44
CA GLN A 23 -6.45 -10.13 -13.88
C GLN A 23 -7.04 -8.72 -14.09
N GLN A 24 -6.28 -7.67 -13.77
CA GLN A 24 -6.71 -6.29 -14.00
C GLN A 24 -6.95 -5.99 -15.49
N GLN A 25 -6.11 -6.52 -16.37
CA GLN A 25 -6.25 -6.38 -17.81
C GLN A 25 -7.47 -7.16 -18.34
N SER A 26 -7.71 -8.36 -17.82
CA SER A 26 -8.89 -9.18 -18.13
C SER A 26 -10.18 -8.50 -17.69
N ALA A 27 -10.23 -7.99 -16.45
CA ALA A 27 -11.37 -7.24 -15.92
C ALA A 27 -11.64 -5.96 -16.73
N ARG A 28 -10.61 -5.18 -17.06
CA ARG A 28 -10.72 -4.01 -17.97
C ARG A 28 -11.25 -4.40 -19.34
N THR A 29 -10.73 -5.46 -19.93
CA THR A 29 -11.16 -5.92 -21.25
C THR A 29 -12.63 -6.37 -21.23
N SER A 30 -13.04 -7.08 -20.18
CA SER A 30 -14.43 -7.46 -19.93
C SER A 30 -15.33 -6.24 -19.78
N PHE A 31 -14.87 -5.22 -19.05
CA PHE A 31 -15.59 -3.96 -18.85
C PHE A 31 -15.83 -3.22 -20.16
N LEU A 32 -14.77 -3.01 -20.97
CA LEU A 32 -14.90 -2.32 -22.25
C LEU A 32 -15.87 -3.04 -23.20
N LYS A 33 -15.85 -4.38 -23.21
CA LYS A 33 -16.84 -5.17 -23.97
C LYS A 33 -18.27 -4.93 -23.47
N SER A 34 -18.48 -4.70 -22.17
CA SER A 34 -19.81 -4.45 -21.58
C SER A 34 -20.42 -3.08 -21.93
N ILE A 35 -19.62 -2.12 -22.42
CA ILE A 35 -20.08 -0.77 -22.78
C ILE A 35 -20.90 -0.77 -24.09
N GLY A 36 -20.79 -1.82 -24.90
CA GLY A 36 -21.47 -1.99 -26.19
C GLY A 36 -20.70 -1.35 -27.34
N THR A 37 -20.51 -2.12 -28.42
CA THR A 37 -19.82 -1.65 -29.63
C THR A 37 -20.71 -0.71 -30.43
N PRO A 38 -20.14 0.19 -31.25
CA PRO A 38 -20.93 1.06 -32.13
C PRO A 38 -21.79 0.23 -33.07
N ALA A 39 -23.00 0.71 -33.35
CA ALA A 39 -23.82 0.13 -34.42
C ALA A 39 -23.20 0.46 -35.80
N PRO A 40 -23.54 -0.27 -36.88
CA PRO A 40 -22.93 -0.04 -38.20
C PRO A 40 -23.12 1.38 -38.74
N ASP A 41 -24.27 2.00 -38.47
CA ASP A 41 -24.58 3.38 -38.81
C ASP A 41 -23.72 4.40 -38.05
N GLU A 42 -23.53 4.18 -36.75
CA GLU A 42 -22.62 4.97 -35.92
C GLU A 42 -21.17 4.83 -36.39
N THR A 43 -20.75 3.60 -36.71
CA THR A 43 -19.40 3.29 -37.20
C THR A 43 -19.10 4.08 -38.48
N ASN A 44 -20.02 4.05 -39.45
CA ASN A 44 -19.87 4.80 -40.69
C ASN A 44 -19.78 6.31 -40.44
N ALA A 45 -20.62 6.85 -39.55
CA ALA A 45 -20.60 8.27 -39.22
C ALA A 45 -19.33 8.69 -38.45
N LEU A 46 -18.72 7.80 -37.65
CA LEU A 46 -17.44 8.03 -36.99
C LEU A 46 -16.28 8.02 -38.00
N GLU A 47 -16.29 7.09 -38.96
CA GLU A 47 -15.29 7.04 -40.04
C GLU A 47 -15.39 8.23 -41.00
N GLU A 48 -16.61 8.71 -41.31
CA GLU A 48 -16.83 9.98 -42.03
C GLU A 48 -16.13 11.16 -41.33
N ARG A 49 -16.28 11.27 -40.00
CA ARG A 49 -15.63 12.32 -39.21
C ARG A 49 -14.12 12.16 -39.12
N LYS A 50 -13.62 10.93 -38.99
CA LYS A 50 -12.19 10.63 -38.97
C LYS A 50 -11.52 11.02 -40.29
N CYS A 51 -12.17 10.74 -41.43
CA CYS A 51 -11.69 11.16 -42.75
C CYS A 51 -11.68 12.69 -42.88
N ALA A 52 -12.71 13.38 -42.37
CA ALA A 52 -12.74 14.84 -42.33
C ALA A 52 -11.61 15.43 -41.46
N ALA A 53 -11.34 14.83 -40.29
CA ALA A 53 -10.27 15.26 -39.39
C ALA A 53 -8.87 15.10 -40.01
N ARG A 54 -8.63 14.02 -40.78
CA ARG A 54 -7.37 13.81 -41.53
C ARG A 54 -7.09 14.88 -42.59
N SER A 55 -8.12 15.57 -43.06
CA SER A 55 -8.02 16.62 -44.08
C SER A 55 -7.71 18.00 -43.48
N SER A 56 -7.70 18.12 -42.14
CA SER A 56 -7.33 19.34 -41.42
C SER A 56 -5.85 19.27 -41.00
N PRO A 57 -5.02 20.28 -41.29
CA PRO A 57 -3.61 20.30 -40.90
C PRO A 57 -3.40 20.28 -39.37
N ASN A 58 -4.44 20.56 -38.58
CA ASN A 58 -4.43 20.51 -37.11
C ASN A 58 -5.26 19.33 -36.54
N GLY A 59 -5.75 18.39 -37.36
CA GLY A 59 -6.68 17.36 -36.90
C GLY A 59 -7.93 17.94 -36.21
N ASN A 60 -8.58 17.16 -35.35
CA ASN A 60 -9.61 17.69 -34.43
C ASN A 60 -9.01 18.58 -33.31
N HIS A 61 -7.68 18.66 -33.19
CA HIS A 61 -7.01 19.62 -32.28
C HIS A 61 -7.14 21.08 -32.74
N GLY A 62 -7.71 21.34 -33.92
CA GLY A 62 -8.08 22.68 -34.39
C GLY A 62 -9.18 23.40 -33.57
N PHE A 63 -9.64 22.82 -32.45
CA PHE A 63 -10.64 23.42 -31.57
C PHE A 63 -10.07 24.37 -30.49
N HIS A 64 -8.76 24.62 -30.47
CA HIS A 64 -8.17 25.79 -29.82
C HIS A 64 -8.15 26.94 -30.85
N PRO A 65 -9.07 27.94 -30.78
CA PRO A 65 -9.01 29.10 -31.68
C PRO A 65 -7.76 29.95 -31.40
N ASP A 66 -7.19 29.82 -30.20
CA ASP A 66 -6.03 30.55 -29.72
C ASP A 66 -5.02 29.52 -29.19
N GLY A 67 -3.94 29.25 -29.91
CA GLY A 67 -2.88 28.37 -29.42
C GLY A 67 -2.42 28.76 -28.00
N GLY A 68 -2.65 27.89 -27.03
CA GLY A 68 -1.76 27.72 -25.88
C GLY A 68 -1.89 28.59 -24.63
N LYS A 69 -2.82 29.56 -24.49
CA LYS A 69 -2.95 30.29 -23.20
C LYS A 69 -4.40 30.48 -22.75
N TRP A 70 -4.70 30.03 -21.54
CA TRP A 70 -5.93 30.42 -20.84
C TRP A 70 -5.72 31.88 -20.41
N ILE A 71 -6.44 32.83 -21.01
CA ILE A 71 -6.22 34.27 -20.81
C ILE A 71 -7.17 34.84 -19.74
N GLU A 72 -6.63 35.78 -18.97
CA GLU A 72 -7.12 36.49 -17.79
C GLU A 72 -8.49 37.21 -17.91
N SER A 73 -9.07 37.40 -19.09
CA SER A 73 -9.88 38.61 -19.34
C SER A 73 -11.26 38.72 -18.70
N GLN A 74 -11.73 37.71 -17.94
CA GLN A 74 -12.74 37.80 -16.86
C GLN A 74 -13.17 36.39 -16.45
N MET A 75 -12.55 35.85 -15.40
CA MET A 75 -13.05 34.64 -14.75
C MET A 75 -14.48 34.90 -14.22
N PRO A 76 -15.49 34.14 -14.65
CA PRO A 76 -16.83 34.32 -14.11
C PRO A 76 -16.82 33.94 -12.62
N PRO A 77 -17.54 34.69 -11.75
CA PRO A 77 -17.74 34.25 -10.38
C PRO A 77 -18.42 32.88 -10.37
N LEU A 78 -18.25 32.13 -9.29
CA LEU A 78 -18.93 30.84 -9.13
C LEU A 78 -20.45 31.04 -9.16
N GLU A 79 -21.13 30.38 -10.10
CA GLU A 79 -22.58 30.39 -10.29
C GLU A 79 -23.08 28.94 -10.24
N PRO A 80 -23.37 28.37 -9.06
CA PRO A 80 -23.66 26.94 -8.93
C PRO A 80 -24.88 26.46 -9.74
N ASP A 81 -25.86 27.35 -9.95
CA ASP A 81 -27.08 27.04 -10.70
C ASP A 81 -26.93 27.21 -12.22
N ARG A 82 -25.82 27.80 -12.69
CA ARG A 82 -25.58 27.98 -14.11
C ARG A 82 -25.40 26.63 -14.81
N SER A 83 -26.00 26.50 -16.00
CA SER A 83 -25.73 25.36 -16.88
C SER A 83 -24.27 25.40 -17.31
N LEU A 84 -23.56 24.30 -17.08
CA LEU A 84 -22.19 24.10 -17.56
C LEU A 84 -22.14 23.47 -18.96
N PHE A 85 -23.30 23.16 -19.55
CA PHE A 85 -23.38 22.70 -20.92
C PHE A 85 -23.32 23.87 -21.90
N TRP A 86 -22.77 23.61 -23.08
CA TRP A 86 -22.68 24.56 -24.17
C TRP A 86 -23.96 24.58 -24.99
N ASP A 87 -24.69 25.70 -24.90
CA ASP A 87 -25.94 25.91 -25.63
C ASP A 87 -25.67 26.27 -27.10
N ILE A 88 -25.96 25.33 -28.00
CA ILE A 88 -26.21 25.61 -29.42
C ILE A 88 -27.61 25.09 -29.70
N GLU A 89 -28.44 25.89 -30.37
CA GLU A 89 -29.72 25.44 -30.92
C GLU A 89 -29.50 24.25 -31.87
N THR A 90 -29.62 23.03 -31.36
CA THR A 90 -29.55 21.82 -32.19
C THR A 90 -30.88 21.67 -32.93
N ARG A 91 -30.93 22.15 -34.18
CA ARG A 91 -32.04 21.88 -35.09
C ARG A 91 -32.12 20.38 -35.42
N GLY A 92 -33.08 19.69 -34.81
CA GLY A 92 -33.99 18.71 -35.45
C GLY A 92 -33.45 17.57 -36.34
N ALA A 93 -32.21 17.11 -36.20
CA ALA A 93 -31.74 15.89 -36.87
C ALA A 93 -31.50 14.77 -35.85
N GLU A 94 -31.94 13.55 -36.15
CA GLU A 94 -31.56 12.36 -35.37
C GLU A 94 -30.03 12.24 -35.36
N ALA A 95 -29.43 12.37 -34.18
CA ALA A 95 -27.98 12.36 -34.04
C ALA A 95 -27.44 10.94 -34.30
N ARG A 96 -26.82 10.71 -35.46
CA ARG A 96 -26.17 9.44 -35.85
C ARG A 96 -24.94 9.08 -34.99
N THR A 97 -24.47 10.00 -34.14
CA THR A 97 -23.27 9.86 -33.29
C THR A 97 -23.41 10.64 -31.98
N CYS A 98 -22.51 10.39 -31.03
CA CYS A 98 -22.37 11.18 -29.81
C CYS A 98 -22.29 12.70 -30.08
N ALA A 99 -23.04 13.50 -29.32
CA ALA A 99 -23.05 14.97 -29.43
C ALA A 99 -21.69 15.60 -29.11
N ASN A 100 -20.84 14.87 -28.39
CA ASN A 100 -19.52 15.28 -27.90
C ASN A 100 -18.37 14.57 -28.61
N VAL A 101 -18.59 14.07 -29.83
CA VAL A 101 -17.53 13.43 -30.64
C VAL A 101 -16.38 14.39 -31.01
N HIS A 102 -16.54 15.70 -30.83
CA HIS A 102 -15.43 16.66 -30.93
C HIS A 102 -14.41 16.54 -29.79
N LEU A 103 -14.75 15.82 -28.71
CA LEU A 103 -13.85 15.48 -27.61
C LEU A 103 -13.24 14.09 -27.76
N TYR A 104 -13.48 13.41 -28.89
CA TYR A 104 -12.83 12.15 -29.22
C TYR A 104 -11.50 12.47 -29.90
N ASP A 105 -10.46 11.75 -29.50
CA ASP A 105 -9.22 11.70 -30.25
C ASP A 105 -9.44 10.80 -31.48
N LEU A 106 -9.48 11.43 -32.66
CA LEU A 106 -9.67 10.75 -33.95
C LEU A 106 -8.33 10.55 -34.70
N HIS A 107 -7.18 10.77 -34.07
CA HIS A 107 -5.87 10.61 -34.71
C HIS A 107 -5.53 9.12 -35.04
N PRO A 108 -4.66 8.86 -36.02
CA PRO A 108 -4.28 7.50 -36.40
C PRO A 108 -3.52 6.79 -35.28
N GLN A 109 -3.75 5.49 -35.12
CA GLN A 109 -3.00 4.58 -34.24
C GLN A 109 -1.51 4.40 -34.62
N ASP A 110 -1.01 5.13 -35.63
CA ASP A 110 0.32 4.97 -36.23
C ASP A 110 1.30 6.07 -35.79
N TYR A 111 1.47 6.29 -34.48
CA TYR A 111 2.62 7.07 -34.00
C TYR A 111 3.88 6.20 -34.08
N PRO A 112 4.92 6.57 -34.85
CA PRO A 112 6.18 5.85 -34.82
C PRO A 112 6.82 5.96 -33.43
N GLU A 113 7.28 4.83 -32.87
CA GLU A 113 7.88 4.71 -31.52
C GLU A 113 9.00 5.73 -31.23
N THR A 114 9.59 6.33 -32.26
CA THR A 114 10.72 7.26 -32.16
C THR A 114 10.35 8.69 -31.76
N LEU A 115 9.11 9.15 -31.99
CA LEU A 115 8.63 10.49 -31.57
C LEU A 115 8.09 10.52 -30.13
N VAL A 116 7.89 9.34 -29.55
CA VAL A 116 7.26 9.08 -28.24
C VAL A 116 8.11 9.53 -27.04
N GLY A 117 9.41 9.82 -27.25
CA GLY A 117 10.35 10.17 -26.18
C GLY A 117 10.49 11.67 -25.89
N HIS A 118 10.14 12.55 -26.83
CA HIS A 118 10.51 13.97 -26.74
C HIS A 118 9.47 14.87 -26.05
N GLU A 119 8.18 14.56 -26.09
CA GLU A 119 7.13 15.42 -25.51
C GLU A 119 6.89 15.24 -24.00
N TYR A 120 7.54 14.26 -23.34
CA TYR A 120 7.18 13.88 -21.97
C TYR A 120 8.19 14.29 -20.88
N GLN A 121 9.30 14.95 -21.25
CA GLN A 121 10.27 15.43 -20.26
C GLN A 121 9.92 16.81 -19.67
N ASP A 122 8.91 17.52 -20.19
CA ASP A 122 8.60 18.92 -19.81
C ASP A 122 7.19 19.16 -19.20
N GLY A 123 6.35 18.13 -19.07
CA GLY A 123 4.90 18.30 -18.83
C GLY A 123 4.46 18.93 -17.50
N THR A 124 5.24 18.83 -16.41
CA THR A 124 4.91 19.53 -15.14
C THR A 124 5.21 21.03 -15.23
N LYS A 125 6.30 21.38 -15.91
CA LYS A 125 6.76 22.76 -16.06
C LYS A 125 5.87 23.53 -17.03
N GLU A 126 5.53 22.91 -18.17
CA GLU A 126 4.58 23.48 -19.15
C GLU A 126 3.17 23.65 -18.57
N HIS A 127 2.70 22.72 -17.73
CA HIS A 127 1.39 22.82 -17.08
C HIS A 127 1.35 23.96 -16.06
N GLU A 128 2.35 24.06 -15.19
CA GLU A 128 2.46 25.18 -14.26
C GLU A 128 2.51 26.51 -15.02
N GLU A 129 3.29 26.59 -16.11
CA GLU A 129 3.35 27.74 -17.01
C GLU A 129 2.00 28.10 -17.64
N GLN A 130 1.20 27.10 -18.04
CA GLN A 130 -0.14 27.27 -18.63
C GLN A 130 -1.15 27.91 -17.66
N TYR A 131 -1.03 27.63 -16.36
CA TYR A 131 -1.95 28.08 -15.31
C TYR A 131 -1.33 29.05 -14.30
N GLN A 132 -0.16 29.66 -14.58
CA GLN A 132 0.45 30.63 -13.65
C GLN A 132 -0.52 31.77 -13.26
N TRP A 133 -1.33 32.23 -14.20
CA TRP A 133 -2.36 33.26 -13.97
C TRP A 133 -3.40 32.84 -12.92
N ALA A 134 -3.62 31.53 -12.75
CA ALA A 134 -4.58 30.97 -11.81
C ALA A 134 -4.03 30.83 -10.37
N LYS A 135 -2.72 31.02 -10.14
CA LYS A 135 -2.11 31.01 -8.79
C LYS A 135 -2.52 32.22 -7.91
N GLY A 136 -3.24 33.21 -8.47
CA GLY A 136 -3.78 34.36 -7.72
C GLY A 136 -5.05 34.07 -6.91
N ASN A 137 -5.83 35.12 -6.56
CA ASN A 137 -7.03 35.09 -5.70
C ASN A 137 -8.24 34.27 -6.22
N ILE A 138 -8.06 33.45 -7.24
CA ILE A 138 -9.12 32.64 -7.83
C ILE A 138 -9.35 31.40 -6.96
N THR A 139 -10.62 31.13 -6.64
CA THR A 139 -10.99 29.93 -5.88
C THR A 139 -10.88 28.67 -6.72
N PHE A 140 -10.71 27.52 -6.07
CA PHE A 140 -10.67 26.22 -6.76
C PHE A 140 -11.96 25.95 -7.54
N LEU A 141 -13.12 26.29 -6.97
CA LEU A 141 -14.42 26.07 -7.59
C LEU A 141 -14.64 26.93 -8.84
N GLU A 142 -14.18 28.19 -8.83
CA GLU A 142 -14.23 29.06 -10.01
C GLU A 142 -13.37 28.50 -11.16
N LEU A 143 -12.19 27.94 -10.85
CA LEU A 143 -11.34 27.28 -11.85
C LEU A 143 -12.02 26.04 -12.44
N VAL A 144 -12.67 25.23 -11.61
CA VAL A 144 -13.43 24.06 -12.07
C VAL A 144 -14.60 24.50 -12.96
N GLN A 145 -15.35 25.55 -12.58
CA GLN A 145 -16.42 26.10 -13.42
C GLN A 145 -15.88 26.56 -14.77
N TYR A 146 -14.79 27.33 -14.75
CA TYR A 146 -14.17 27.84 -15.95
C TYR A 146 -13.67 26.72 -16.87
N PHE A 147 -13.07 25.68 -16.30
CA PHE A 147 -12.71 24.46 -17.00
C PHE A 147 -13.94 23.81 -17.66
N CYS A 148 -15.01 23.56 -16.91
CA CYS A 148 -16.24 22.98 -17.43
C CYS A 148 -16.83 23.80 -18.60
N LEU A 149 -16.86 25.13 -18.50
CA LEU A 149 -17.37 26.00 -19.56
C LEU A 149 -16.49 25.97 -20.82
N LYS A 150 -15.17 25.88 -20.66
CA LYS A 150 -14.23 25.85 -21.78
C LYS A 150 -14.20 24.50 -22.52
N THR A 151 -14.62 23.41 -21.86
CA THR A 151 -14.77 22.10 -22.51
C THR A 151 -15.81 22.08 -23.64
N ARG A 152 -16.76 23.03 -23.62
CA ARG A 152 -17.89 23.11 -24.56
C ARG A 152 -18.67 21.79 -24.68
N LEU A 153 -18.81 21.06 -23.57
CA LEU A 153 -19.60 19.83 -23.49
C LEU A 153 -21.08 20.13 -23.79
N ARG A 154 -21.71 19.33 -24.65
CA ARG A 154 -23.12 19.43 -25.04
C ARG A 154 -23.96 18.37 -24.34
N GLU A 155 -25.24 18.66 -24.11
CA GLU A 155 -26.17 17.63 -23.64
C GLU A 155 -26.29 16.52 -24.69
N CYS A 156 -25.94 15.29 -24.29
CA CYS A 156 -25.93 14.15 -25.20
C CYS A 156 -27.21 13.32 -25.04
N ARG A 157 -27.95 13.14 -26.14
CA ARG A 157 -29.13 12.27 -26.22
C ARG A 157 -28.88 10.95 -26.95
N PHE A 158 -27.62 10.67 -27.31
CA PHE A 158 -27.26 9.46 -28.05
C PHE A 158 -27.55 8.21 -27.20
N PRO A 159 -28.26 7.19 -27.72
CA PRO A 159 -28.75 6.05 -26.92
C PRO A 159 -27.67 5.33 -26.11
N ARG A 160 -26.49 5.09 -26.70
CA ARG A 160 -25.37 4.44 -26.00
C ARG A 160 -24.85 5.27 -24.83
N CYS A 161 -24.67 6.58 -25.02
CA CYS A 161 -24.30 7.49 -23.94
C CYS A 161 -25.37 7.52 -22.84
N ARG A 162 -26.66 7.55 -23.21
CA ARG A 162 -27.77 7.52 -22.24
C ARG A 162 -27.81 6.22 -21.43
N ALA A 163 -27.50 5.08 -22.05
CA ALA A 163 -27.40 3.81 -21.34
C ALA A 163 -26.25 3.83 -20.30
N GLN A 164 -25.08 4.38 -20.65
CA GLN A 164 -23.99 4.53 -19.68
C GLN A 164 -24.30 5.56 -18.59
N MET A 165 -24.95 6.67 -18.95
CA MET A 165 -25.39 7.70 -18.00
C MET A 165 -26.33 7.12 -16.94
N ALA A 166 -27.28 6.25 -17.31
CA ALA A 166 -28.19 5.61 -16.37
C ALA A 166 -27.48 4.66 -15.38
N LYS A 167 -26.35 4.06 -15.78
CA LYS A 167 -25.49 3.28 -14.87
C LYS A 167 -24.72 4.20 -13.94
N LEU A 168 -24.07 5.23 -14.49
CA LEU A 168 -23.31 6.23 -13.75
C LEU A 168 -24.14 6.98 -12.71
N GLU A 169 -25.40 7.31 -13.01
CA GLU A 169 -26.30 8.02 -12.10
C GLU A 169 -26.49 7.30 -10.76
N LYS A 170 -26.43 5.96 -10.76
CA LYS A 170 -26.59 5.11 -9.57
C LYS A 170 -25.32 5.01 -8.71
N ALA A 171 -24.15 5.32 -9.28
CA ALA A 171 -22.85 5.09 -8.66
C ALA A 171 -22.09 6.38 -8.34
N MET A 172 -22.23 7.41 -9.18
CA MET A 172 -21.48 8.66 -9.06
C MET A 172 -21.90 9.42 -7.80
N PRO A 173 -20.94 9.91 -6.99
CA PRO A 173 -21.21 10.67 -5.79
C PRO A 173 -22.18 11.84 -6.02
N VAL A 174 -22.97 12.14 -4.99
CA VAL A 174 -23.84 13.32 -4.98
C VAL A 174 -23.02 14.59 -4.78
N CYS A 175 -23.51 15.69 -5.38
CA CYS A 175 -23.00 17.03 -5.15
C CYS A 175 -24.20 17.94 -4.85
N GLU A 176 -24.53 18.08 -3.57
CA GLU A 176 -25.80 18.68 -3.15
C GLU A 176 -25.87 20.17 -3.50
N LYS A 177 -24.77 20.89 -3.26
CA LYS A 177 -24.68 22.33 -3.48
C LYS A 177 -24.38 22.72 -4.93
N TRP A 178 -23.94 21.79 -5.79
CA TRP A 178 -23.58 22.09 -7.18
C TRP A 178 -24.09 21.01 -8.15
N LYS A 179 -25.42 20.90 -8.23
CA LYS A 179 -26.11 19.92 -9.07
C LYS A 179 -25.74 20.02 -10.55
N SER A 180 -25.52 21.23 -11.06
CA SER A 180 -25.10 21.48 -12.45
C SER A 180 -23.74 20.84 -12.77
N PHE A 181 -22.79 20.86 -11.82
CA PHE A 181 -21.50 20.18 -11.96
C PHE A 181 -21.67 18.65 -12.02
N ARG A 182 -22.45 18.06 -11.11
CA ARG A 182 -22.72 16.61 -11.16
C ARG A 182 -23.37 16.20 -12.49
N LYS A 183 -24.34 16.98 -12.98
CA LYS A 183 -24.99 16.72 -14.28
C LYS A 183 -23.98 16.81 -15.44
N TRP A 184 -23.09 17.80 -15.41
CA TRP A 184 -22.00 17.92 -16.38
C TRP A 184 -21.06 16.72 -16.33
N ALA A 185 -20.63 16.31 -15.13
CA ALA A 185 -19.74 15.16 -14.92
C ALA A 185 -20.35 13.84 -15.43
N LEU A 186 -21.65 13.61 -15.19
CA LEU A 186 -22.39 12.47 -15.75
C LEU A 186 -22.40 12.50 -17.29
N GLY A 187 -22.60 13.68 -17.89
CA GLY A 187 -22.55 13.89 -19.34
C GLY A 187 -21.18 13.57 -19.92
N ALA A 188 -20.11 14.09 -19.29
CA ALA A 188 -18.72 13.85 -19.71
C ALA A 188 -18.36 12.36 -19.59
N ALA A 189 -18.58 11.76 -18.42
CA ALA A 189 -18.27 10.37 -18.14
C ALA A 189 -19.01 9.40 -19.07
N SER A 190 -20.31 9.62 -19.31
CA SER A 190 -21.08 8.75 -20.19
C SER A 190 -20.63 8.81 -21.66
N CYS A 191 -20.24 10.01 -22.12
CA CYS A 191 -19.68 10.18 -23.47
C CYS A 191 -18.27 9.58 -23.57
N GLN A 192 -17.44 9.72 -22.53
CA GLN A 192 -16.11 9.13 -22.45
C GLN A 192 -16.16 7.60 -22.48
N LEU A 193 -17.01 6.97 -21.67
CA LEU A 193 -17.21 5.52 -21.70
C LEU A 193 -17.64 5.08 -23.11
N SER A 194 -18.58 5.80 -23.71
CA SER A 194 -19.05 5.48 -25.08
C SER A 194 -17.96 5.66 -26.14
N ALA A 195 -17.05 6.63 -25.96
CA ALA A 195 -15.86 6.79 -26.79
C ALA A 195 -14.94 5.57 -26.68
N ALA A 196 -14.63 5.14 -25.45
CA ALA A 196 -13.80 3.98 -25.19
C ALA A 196 -14.42 2.69 -25.75
N GLY A 197 -15.74 2.49 -25.58
CA GLY A 197 -16.48 1.39 -26.18
C GLY A 197 -16.54 1.44 -27.72
N ALA A 198 -16.23 2.59 -28.32
CA ALA A 198 -16.07 2.78 -29.76
C ALA A 198 -14.61 2.64 -30.25
N GLY A 199 -13.66 2.39 -29.35
CA GLY A 199 -12.23 2.32 -29.68
C GLY A 199 -11.55 3.68 -29.84
N TYR A 200 -12.15 4.76 -29.34
CA TYR A 200 -11.57 6.11 -29.36
C TYR A 200 -11.19 6.57 -27.96
N GLN A 201 -10.12 7.37 -27.87
CA GLN A 201 -9.72 8.02 -26.63
C GLN A 201 -10.51 9.32 -26.42
N TRP A 202 -10.73 9.68 -25.16
CA TRP A 202 -11.24 10.99 -24.77
C TRP A 202 -10.06 11.95 -24.56
N LEU A 203 -10.15 13.17 -25.08
CA LEU A 203 -9.07 14.16 -24.99
C LEU A 203 -8.68 14.45 -23.53
N ASP A 204 -7.38 14.39 -23.24
CA ASP A 204 -6.85 14.52 -21.88
C ASP A 204 -7.05 15.93 -21.32
N GLU A 205 -7.00 16.96 -22.18
CA GLU A 205 -7.22 18.37 -21.84
C GLU A 205 -8.64 18.61 -21.29
N PHE A 206 -9.54 17.65 -21.46
CA PHE A 206 -10.93 17.71 -21.03
C PHE A 206 -11.33 16.46 -20.25
N SER A 207 -10.44 15.96 -19.40
CA SER A 207 -10.59 14.69 -18.67
C SER A 207 -10.52 14.84 -17.14
N ALA A 208 -10.71 13.73 -16.43
CA ALA A 208 -10.52 13.66 -14.98
C ALA A 208 -9.06 13.96 -14.56
N PHE A 209 -8.08 13.65 -15.42
CA PHE A 209 -6.67 14.00 -15.18
C PHE A 209 -6.46 15.51 -15.15
N GLN A 210 -7.15 16.26 -16.01
CA GLN A 210 -7.06 17.71 -15.99
C GLN A 210 -7.69 18.28 -14.71
N ALA A 211 -8.80 17.71 -14.23
CA ALA A 211 -9.39 18.12 -12.96
C ALA A 211 -8.47 17.82 -11.75
N GLU A 212 -7.77 16.68 -11.77
CA GLU A 212 -6.73 16.33 -10.79
C GLU A 212 -5.62 17.39 -10.75
N LYS A 213 -5.16 17.84 -11.92
CA LYS A 213 -4.14 18.88 -12.03
C LYS A 213 -4.58 20.23 -11.46
N LEU A 214 -5.86 20.59 -11.62
CA LEU A 214 -6.41 21.79 -10.97
C LEU A 214 -6.40 21.68 -9.44
N ILE A 215 -6.59 20.48 -8.90
CA ILE A 215 -6.47 20.23 -7.46
C ILE A 215 -5.01 20.40 -7.02
N GLU A 216 -4.06 19.80 -7.75
CA GLU A 216 -2.62 19.96 -7.48
C GLU A 216 -2.20 21.44 -7.49
N LEU A 217 -2.67 22.22 -8.47
CA LEU A 217 -2.37 23.66 -8.60
C LEU A 217 -2.83 24.49 -7.39
N LYS A 218 -3.95 24.11 -6.75
CA LYS A 218 -4.59 24.86 -5.66
C LYS A 218 -4.44 24.21 -4.29
N LYS A 219 -3.74 23.07 -4.19
CA LYS A 219 -3.55 22.34 -2.94
C LYS A 219 -2.82 23.18 -1.89
N ASP A 220 -1.80 23.92 -2.31
CA ASP A 220 -0.99 24.77 -1.42
C ASP A 220 -1.76 26.00 -0.90
N ASP A 221 -2.79 26.45 -1.63
CA ASP A 221 -3.73 27.50 -1.21
C ASP A 221 -4.84 26.95 -0.27
N GLU A 222 -4.72 25.69 0.16
CA GLU A 222 -5.75 24.93 0.87
C GLU A 222 -7.09 24.80 0.12
N LEU A 223 -7.09 24.78 -1.22
CA LEU A 223 -8.28 24.67 -2.07
C LEU A 223 -9.40 25.66 -1.68
N PRO A 224 -9.19 26.98 -1.80
CA PRO A 224 -10.11 28.01 -1.28
C PRO A 224 -11.51 27.89 -1.89
N GLY A 225 -12.55 28.13 -1.08
CA GLY A 225 -13.97 27.94 -1.44
C GLY A 225 -14.79 27.28 -0.33
N ASP A 226 -16.10 27.09 -0.57
CA ASP A 226 -17.00 26.39 0.35
C ASP A 226 -16.53 24.95 0.57
N PRO A 227 -16.15 24.55 1.80
CA PRO A 227 -15.48 23.27 2.04
C PRO A 227 -16.35 22.06 1.70
N VAL A 228 -17.68 22.16 1.82
CA VAL A 228 -18.61 21.07 1.46
C VAL A 228 -18.64 20.89 -0.06
N MET A 229 -18.80 21.98 -0.82
CA MET A 229 -18.81 21.91 -2.27
C MET A 229 -17.45 21.46 -2.83
N VAL A 230 -16.34 21.94 -2.26
CA VAL A 230 -14.98 21.49 -2.63
C VAL A 230 -14.83 19.99 -2.40
N PHE A 231 -15.27 19.48 -1.25
CA PHE A 231 -15.20 18.05 -0.93
C PHE A 231 -16.01 17.20 -1.93
N ASP A 232 -17.24 17.61 -2.25
CA ASP A 232 -18.07 16.90 -3.23
C ASP A 232 -17.45 16.89 -4.63
N VAL A 233 -16.89 18.03 -5.08
CA VAL A 233 -16.19 18.11 -6.36
C VAL A 233 -14.98 17.17 -6.36
N CYS A 234 -14.18 17.14 -5.29
CA CYS A 234 -13.05 16.22 -5.17
C CYS A 234 -13.52 14.76 -5.24
N LYS A 235 -14.56 14.36 -4.49
CA LYS A 235 -15.12 12.99 -4.57
C LYS A 235 -15.57 12.61 -5.97
N VAL A 236 -16.22 13.53 -6.70
CA VAL A 236 -16.63 13.28 -8.09
C VAL A 236 -15.40 13.13 -8.99
N VAL A 237 -14.37 13.96 -8.85
CA VAL A 237 -13.11 13.82 -9.60
C VAL A 237 -12.44 12.49 -9.28
N TYR A 238 -12.41 12.06 -8.02
CA TYR A 238 -11.88 10.75 -7.60
C TYR A 238 -12.63 9.63 -8.30
N PHE A 239 -13.97 9.64 -8.24
CA PHE A 239 -14.81 8.68 -8.95
C PHE A 239 -14.54 8.68 -10.46
N LEU A 240 -14.42 9.84 -11.09
CA LEU A 240 -14.11 9.93 -12.52
C LEU A 240 -12.72 9.34 -12.83
N LEU A 241 -11.73 9.54 -11.97
CA LEU A 241 -10.40 8.96 -12.13
C LEU A 241 -10.43 7.42 -12.01
N THR A 242 -11.02 6.89 -10.93
CA THR A 242 -10.98 5.45 -10.60
C THR A 242 -11.99 4.63 -11.40
N GLN A 243 -13.22 5.13 -11.57
CA GLN A 243 -14.34 4.38 -12.14
C GLN A 243 -14.56 4.64 -13.64
N VAL A 244 -13.96 5.69 -14.22
CA VAL A 244 -14.19 6.06 -15.64
C VAL A 244 -12.88 6.16 -16.43
N GLN A 245 -11.98 7.05 -16.02
CA GLN A 245 -10.74 7.35 -16.74
C GLN A 245 -9.79 6.15 -16.74
N LEU A 246 -9.50 5.58 -15.56
CA LEU A 246 -8.57 4.46 -15.43
C LEU A 246 -9.04 3.26 -16.28
N PRO A 247 -10.28 2.78 -16.22
CA PRO A 247 -10.75 1.71 -17.09
C PRO A 247 -10.65 1.98 -18.61
N CYS A 248 -10.75 3.24 -19.02
CA CYS A 248 -10.71 3.65 -20.43
C CYS A 248 -9.28 3.79 -21.02
N THR A 249 -8.24 3.73 -20.19
CA THR A 249 -6.83 3.83 -20.62
C THR A 249 -6.29 2.45 -21.00
N THR A 250 -5.96 2.22 -22.28
CA THR A 250 -5.40 0.95 -22.77
C THR A 250 -4.29 1.19 -23.79
N ILE A 251 -3.38 0.21 -23.96
CA ILE A 251 -2.31 0.25 -24.99
C ILE A 251 -2.92 0.30 -26.41
N GLN A 252 -4.10 -0.31 -26.61
CA GLN A 252 -4.83 -0.28 -27.89
C GLN A 252 -5.31 1.14 -28.27
N ASN A 253 -5.42 2.04 -27.29
CA ASN A 253 -5.75 3.45 -27.50
C ASN A 253 -4.49 4.33 -27.71
N GLY A 254 -3.29 3.73 -27.82
CA GLY A 254 -2.02 4.41 -28.10
C GLY A 254 -1.01 4.42 -26.94
N PHE A 255 0.30 4.48 -27.24
CA PHE A 255 1.39 4.42 -26.24
C PHE A 255 1.43 5.63 -25.29
N LEU A 256 1.02 6.82 -25.75
CA LEU A 256 0.88 8.03 -24.92
C LEU A 256 -0.16 7.83 -23.80
N SER A 257 -1.23 7.09 -24.08
CA SER A 257 -2.29 6.70 -23.12
C SER A 257 -1.75 5.82 -21.97
N TYR A 258 -0.79 4.93 -22.27
CA TYR A 258 -0.20 4.03 -21.26
C TYR A 258 0.71 4.76 -20.27
N LYS A 259 1.47 5.78 -20.71
CA LYS A 259 2.32 6.58 -19.80
C LYS A 259 1.54 7.66 -19.03
N LYS A 260 0.48 8.23 -19.60
CA LYS A 260 -0.45 9.14 -18.90
C LYS A 260 -1.47 8.42 -18.01
N GLY A 261 -1.78 7.15 -18.30
CA GLY A 261 -2.69 6.30 -17.52
C GLY A 261 -2.18 5.86 -16.14
N LYS A 262 -1.00 6.33 -15.73
CA LYS A 262 -0.65 6.39 -14.31
C LYS A 262 -1.39 7.59 -13.74
N ALA A 263 -2.58 7.38 -13.19
CA ALA A 263 -3.23 8.38 -12.34
C ALA A 263 -2.17 9.06 -11.47
N SER A 264 -2.17 10.40 -11.48
CA SER A 264 -1.18 11.14 -10.71
C SER A 264 -1.24 10.69 -9.26
N SER A 265 -0.13 10.86 -8.56
CA SER A 265 -0.08 11.55 -7.27
C SER A 265 -1.38 11.58 -6.42
N TRP A 266 -2.52 12.10 -6.88
CA TRP A 266 -3.70 12.34 -6.07
C TRP A 266 -4.42 11.07 -5.56
N VAL A 267 -4.50 9.99 -6.36
CA VAL A 267 -4.96 8.65 -5.89
C VAL A 267 -3.93 8.00 -4.96
N ARG A 268 -2.71 8.55 -4.95
CA ARG A 268 -1.55 8.07 -4.21
C ARG A 268 -1.06 9.08 -3.16
N TYR A 269 -1.90 9.93 -2.55
CA TYR A 269 -1.54 10.69 -1.33
C TYR A 269 -2.71 10.92 -0.36
N SER A 270 -2.57 10.55 0.92
CA SER A 270 -3.56 10.80 1.96
C SER A 270 -3.27 12.19 2.47
N GLY A 271 -4.30 13.01 2.66
CA GLY A 271 -4.10 14.44 2.86
C GLY A 271 -3.77 15.18 1.56
N ALA A 272 -4.09 14.59 0.40
CA ALA A 272 -4.19 15.36 -0.85
C ALA A 272 -5.27 16.45 -0.75
N MET A 273 -6.33 16.19 0.01
CA MET A 273 -7.29 17.21 0.40
C MET A 273 -6.84 17.90 1.70
N PRO A 274 -6.82 19.25 1.75
CA PRO A 274 -6.53 20.00 2.96
C PRO A 274 -7.52 19.67 4.08
N GLN A 275 -7.05 19.67 5.33
CA GLN A 275 -7.87 19.31 6.49
C GLN A 275 -9.13 20.15 6.61
N ARG A 276 -9.11 21.44 6.22
CA ARG A 276 -10.28 22.31 6.22
C ARG A 276 -11.42 21.83 5.32
N VAL A 277 -11.12 21.07 4.27
CA VAL A 277 -12.09 20.50 3.33
C VAL A 277 -12.71 19.23 3.90
N THR A 278 -11.87 18.34 4.45
CA THR A 278 -12.33 16.99 4.86
C THR A 278 -12.94 16.96 6.27
N THR A 279 -12.50 17.83 7.18
CA THR A 279 -12.93 17.79 8.60
C THR A 279 -14.45 17.84 8.78
N LEU A 280 -15.15 18.69 8.03
CA LEU A 280 -16.61 18.80 8.15
C LEU A 280 -17.34 17.57 7.59
N ALA A 281 -16.85 17.02 6.48
CA ALA A 281 -17.41 15.80 5.88
C ALA A 281 -17.20 14.60 6.80
N VAL A 282 -16.00 14.42 7.34
CA VAL A 282 -15.68 13.37 8.31
C VAL A 282 -16.52 13.53 9.58
N LYS A 283 -16.65 14.75 10.12
CA LYS A 283 -17.51 15.01 11.28
C LYS A 283 -18.96 14.58 11.03
N LYS A 284 -19.54 14.93 9.87
CA LYS A 284 -20.89 14.50 9.49
C LYS A 284 -21.00 12.98 9.36
N ALA A 285 -19.99 12.32 8.80
CA ALA A 285 -19.94 10.86 8.70
C ALA A 285 -19.96 10.20 10.09
N LEU A 286 -19.21 10.73 11.05
CA LEU A 286 -19.19 10.26 12.44
C LEU A 286 -20.54 10.48 13.15
N GLU A 287 -21.18 11.63 12.94
CA GLU A 287 -22.52 11.91 13.46
C GLU A 287 -23.57 10.94 12.88
N LYS A 288 -23.46 10.59 11.60
CA LYS A 288 -24.31 9.60 10.93
C LYS A 288 -24.06 8.19 11.46
N ALA A 289 -22.81 7.78 11.59
CA ALA A 289 -22.43 6.49 12.19
C ALA A 289 -23.00 6.34 13.61
N ALA A 290 -22.92 7.40 14.42
CA ALA A 290 -23.48 7.41 15.77
C ALA A 290 -25.02 7.28 15.79
N LYS A 291 -25.72 7.91 14.83
CA LYS A 291 -27.18 7.76 14.68
C LYS A 291 -27.59 6.36 14.26
N LEU A 292 -26.76 5.67 13.48
CA LEU A 292 -26.95 4.27 13.10
C LEU A 292 -26.45 3.29 14.17
N HIS A 293 -26.03 3.78 15.34
CA HIS A 293 -25.48 2.96 16.43
C HIS A 293 -24.29 2.07 16.01
N ILE A 294 -23.49 2.53 15.04
CA ILE A 294 -22.25 1.85 14.63
C ILE A 294 -21.19 2.08 15.70
N CYS A 295 -20.46 1.03 16.06
CA CYS A 295 -19.38 1.12 17.04
C CYS A 295 -18.30 2.12 16.59
N PRO A 296 -17.98 3.15 17.40
CA PRO A 296 -17.00 4.17 17.01
C PRO A 296 -15.61 3.60 16.75
N HIS A 297 -15.16 2.62 17.53
CA HIS A 297 -13.88 1.93 17.32
C HIS A 297 -13.83 1.23 15.97
N ARG A 298 -14.87 0.47 15.62
CA ARG A 298 -14.94 -0.28 14.34
C ARG A 298 -14.90 0.66 13.16
N PHE A 299 -15.66 1.75 13.23
CA PHE A 299 -15.73 2.73 12.15
C PHE A 299 -14.43 3.52 11.98
N TRP A 300 -13.82 4.00 13.08
CA TRP A 300 -12.52 4.67 13.01
C TRP A 300 -11.40 3.75 12.53
N ASN A 301 -11.43 2.47 12.89
CA ASN A 301 -10.42 1.52 12.43
C ASN A 301 -10.41 1.36 10.91
N LEU A 302 -11.56 1.51 10.22
CA LEU A 302 -11.57 1.48 8.76
C LEU A 302 -10.66 2.55 8.14
N ALA A 303 -10.46 3.70 8.79
CA ALA A 303 -9.56 4.74 8.31
C ALA A 303 -8.08 4.31 8.30
N TYR A 304 -7.67 3.28 9.06
CA TYR A 304 -6.32 2.75 8.98
C TYR A 304 -6.13 1.75 7.83
N SER A 305 -7.22 1.15 7.36
CA SER A 305 -7.20 0.19 6.25
C SER A 305 -7.70 0.79 4.94
N ALA A 306 -8.27 1.99 4.92
CA ALA A 306 -8.73 2.66 3.70
C ALA A 306 -7.57 3.37 2.98
N ASP A 307 -7.64 3.51 1.66
CA ASP A 307 -6.54 4.08 0.86
C ASP A 307 -6.35 5.58 1.12
N LEU A 308 -7.45 6.34 1.19
CA LEU A 308 -7.44 7.77 1.52
C LEU A 308 -7.60 8.00 3.03
N GLY A 309 -7.48 6.92 3.81
CA GLY A 309 -7.60 6.92 5.25
C GLY A 309 -8.94 7.46 5.74
N ARG A 310 -8.92 8.51 6.58
CA ARG A 310 -10.15 9.10 7.13
C ARG A 310 -11.04 9.77 6.08
N ASP A 311 -10.49 10.13 4.93
CA ASP A 311 -11.22 10.86 3.89
C ASP A 311 -12.23 9.95 3.15
N ASP A 312 -12.09 8.63 3.29
CA ASP A 312 -13.02 7.62 2.75
C ASP A 312 -14.25 7.36 3.66
N LEU A 313 -14.19 7.75 4.94
CA LEU A 313 -15.28 7.54 5.91
C LEU A 313 -16.63 8.11 5.44
N PRO A 314 -16.71 9.32 4.83
CA PRO A 314 -17.97 9.84 4.29
C PRO A 314 -18.58 8.95 3.21
N SER A 315 -17.78 8.40 2.29
CA SER A 315 -18.29 7.52 1.22
C SER A 315 -18.76 6.16 1.74
N LEU A 316 -18.14 5.65 2.81
CA LEU A 316 -18.64 4.45 3.51
C LEU A 316 -20.00 4.72 4.18
N MET A 317 -20.19 5.90 4.78
CA MET A 317 -21.48 6.24 5.41
C MET A 317 -22.57 6.56 4.39
N GLU A 318 -22.24 7.19 3.26
CA GLU A 318 -23.17 7.34 2.14
C GLU A 318 -23.70 5.98 1.68
N LEU A 319 -22.83 4.97 1.58
CA LEU A 319 -23.24 3.60 1.24
C LEU A 319 -24.17 2.99 2.31
N ALA A 320 -23.90 3.19 3.59
CA ALA A 320 -24.74 2.68 4.68
C ALA A 320 -26.14 3.35 4.68
N GLU A 321 -26.19 4.68 4.54
CA GLU A 321 -27.44 5.44 4.55
C GLU A 321 -28.34 5.14 3.35
N GLU A 322 -27.75 4.88 2.19
CA GLU A 322 -28.48 4.55 0.96
C GLU A 322 -28.85 3.07 0.85
N SER A 323 -28.44 2.24 1.82
CA SER A 323 -28.82 0.83 1.85
C SER A 323 -30.33 0.67 2.14
N PRO A 324 -30.95 -0.47 1.75
CA PRO A 324 -32.38 -0.71 1.99
C PRO A 324 -32.79 -0.67 3.46
N SER A 325 -31.88 -1.06 4.37
CA SER A 325 -32.12 -1.17 5.81
C SER A 325 -30.92 -0.64 6.62
N PRO A 326 -30.71 0.69 6.67
CA PRO A 326 -29.55 1.30 7.32
C PRO A 326 -29.40 0.94 8.80
N GLU A 327 -30.51 0.69 9.49
CA GLU A 327 -30.55 0.24 10.89
C GLU A 327 -29.87 -1.12 11.12
N SER A 328 -29.74 -1.96 10.08
CA SER A 328 -29.03 -3.25 10.18
C SER A 328 -27.53 -3.10 10.40
N PHE A 329 -26.97 -1.89 10.23
CA PHE A 329 -25.57 -1.61 10.55
C PHE A 329 -25.30 -1.45 12.05
N ALA A 330 -26.34 -1.34 12.89
CA ALA A 330 -26.22 -1.09 14.32
C ALA A 330 -25.43 -2.19 15.05
N HIS A 331 -24.55 -1.77 15.97
CA HIS A 331 -23.84 -2.66 16.89
C HIS A 331 -24.46 -2.54 18.29
N GLU A 332 -25.43 -3.42 18.59
CA GLU A 332 -26.14 -3.38 19.88
C GLU A 332 -25.19 -3.51 21.09
N GLY A 333 -25.41 -2.68 22.11
CA GLY A 333 -24.60 -2.67 23.32
C GLY A 333 -23.26 -1.91 23.23
N HIS A 334 -22.89 -1.37 22.07
CA HIS A 334 -21.63 -0.65 21.87
C HIS A 334 -21.63 0.83 22.31
N SER A 335 -22.65 1.29 23.07
CA SER A 335 -22.74 2.69 23.54
C SER A 335 -21.59 3.12 24.45
N GLY A 336 -20.93 2.18 25.14
CA GLY A 336 -19.74 2.44 25.96
C GLY A 336 -18.40 2.37 25.22
N CYS A 337 -18.39 2.11 23.91
CA CYS A 337 -17.15 2.07 23.12
C CYS A 337 -16.65 3.49 22.78
N SER A 338 -15.35 3.64 22.56
CA SER A 338 -14.71 4.88 22.10
C SER A 338 -14.05 4.67 20.73
N ALA A 339 -13.38 5.69 20.18
CA ALA A 339 -12.58 5.53 18.96
C ALA A 339 -11.37 4.61 19.14
N GLU A 340 -10.84 4.51 20.36
CA GLU A 340 -9.62 3.75 20.67
C GLU A 340 -9.91 2.37 21.27
N PHE A 341 -11.15 2.16 21.74
CA PHE A 341 -11.47 0.98 22.53
C PHE A 341 -12.87 0.43 22.25
N CYS A 342 -12.94 -0.88 22.02
CA CYS A 342 -14.19 -1.62 21.87
C CYS A 342 -14.32 -2.65 23.00
N LEU A 343 -15.31 -2.46 23.88
CA LEU A 343 -15.59 -3.33 25.03
C LEU A 343 -15.78 -4.81 24.64
N PHE A 344 -16.26 -5.08 23.42
CA PHE A 344 -16.57 -6.42 22.93
C PHE A 344 -15.39 -7.11 22.22
N SER A 345 -14.36 -6.36 21.86
CA SER A 345 -13.14 -6.93 21.26
C SER A 345 -12.34 -7.75 22.27
N ASP A 346 -12.34 -7.33 23.54
CA ASP A 346 -11.56 -7.93 24.63
C ASP A 346 -12.36 -8.91 25.51
N VAL A 347 -13.61 -9.22 25.14
CA VAL A 347 -14.40 -10.22 25.87
C VAL A 347 -13.70 -11.56 25.78
N ASN A 348 -13.46 -12.17 26.95
CA ASN A 348 -12.93 -13.52 27.04
C ASN A 348 -13.98 -14.52 26.51
N SER A 349 -13.87 -14.83 25.23
CA SER A 349 -14.78 -15.71 24.50
C SER A 349 -14.73 -17.16 24.96
N THR A 350 -13.67 -17.58 25.68
CA THR A 350 -13.56 -18.96 26.22
C THR A 350 -14.62 -19.26 27.27
N LEU A 351 -15.19 -18.24 27.92
CA LEU A 351 -16.23 -18.39 28.94
C LEU A 351 -17.65 -18.25 28.38
N LYS A 352 -17.80 -18.06 27.07
CA LYS A 352 -19.12 -17.90 26.44
C LYS A 352 -19.84 -19.24 26.39
N LYS A 353 -21.11 -19.29 26.81
CA LYS A 353 -21.98 -20.46 26.61
C LYS A 353 -22.05 -20.75 25.11
N GLN A 354 -21.96 -22.02 24.75
CA GLN A 354 -22.02 -22.41 23.36
C GLN A 354 -23.39 -22.11 22.74
N LEU A 355 -23.39 -21.64 21.52
CA LEU A 355 -24.56 -21.22 20.75
C LEU A 355 -25.47 -22.42 20.48
N HIS A 356 -26.78 -22.19 20.59
CA HIS A 356 -27.79 -23.10 20.09
C HIS A 356 -28.44 -22.53 18.84
N LYS A 357 -28.64 -23.39 17.84
CA LYS A 357 -29.48 -23.11 16.67
C LYS A 357 -30.88 -23.73 16.79
N CYS A 358 -31.14 -24.50 17.86
CA CYS A 358 -32.46 -25.01 18.22
C CYS A 358 -33.18 -24.06 19.19
N ALA A 359 -34.50 -23.94 19.05
CA ALA A 359 -35.31 -23.06 19.88
C ALA A 359 -35.35 -23.45 21.37
N SER A 360 -35.11 -24.72 21.71
CA SER A 360 -35.21 -25.22 23.09
C SER A 360 -33.95 -24.98 23.94
N GLU A 361 -32.83 -24.61 23.32
CA GLU A 361 -31.53 -24.41 23.99
C GLU A 361 -31.01 -25.56 24.89
N ASP A 362 -31.50 -26.78 24.69
CA ASP A 362 -31.24 -27.94 25.54
C ASP A 362 -30.91 -29.22 24.75
N CYS A 363 -30.52 -29.09 23.48
CA CYS A 363 -30.18 -30.23 22.64
C CYS A 363 -29.01 -31.04 23.21
N ARG A 364 -28.97 -32.35 22.91
CA ARG A 364 -27.83 -33.21 23.25
C ARG A 364 -26.51 -32.66 22.72
N GLN A 365 -25.42 -32.95 23.41
CA GLN A 365 -24.07 -32.67 22.92
C GLN A 365 -23.52 -33.87 22.14
N VAL A 366 -22.64 -33.59 21.18
CA VAL A 366 -21.89 -34.55 20.37
C VAL A 366 -20.45 -34.51 20.83
N PHE A 367 -19.83 -35.67 21.02
CA PHE A 367 -18.45 -35.79 21.49
C PHE A 367 -17.52 -36.18 20.34
N PHE A 368 -16.49 -35.36 20.13
CA PHE A 368 -15.43 -35.56 19.14
C PHE A 368 -14.15 -36.01 19.87
N PRO A 369 -13.69 -37.27 19.69
CA PRO A 369 -12.57 -37.82 20.46
C PRO A 369 -11.24 -37.06 20.28
N PRO A 370 -10.72 -36.38 21.33
CA PRO A 370 -9.48 -35.60 21.19
C PRO A 370 -8.23 -36.45 20.92
N GLU A 371 -8.23 -37.72 21.33
CA GLU A 371 -7.09 -38.63 21.13
C GLU A 371 -6.87 -38.93 19.64
N GLU A 372 -7.93 -39.04 18.85
CA GLU A 372 -7.80 -39.22 17.40
C GLU A 372 -7.17 -37.98 16.73
N LEU A 373 -7.44 -36.77 17.25
CA LEU A 373 -6.81 -35.53 16.78
C LEU A 373 -5.32 -35.49 17.11
N ASN A 374 -4.94 -35.89 18.33
CA ASN A 374 -3.54 -35.96 18.75
C ASN A 374 -2.76 -36.86 17.78
N ASP A 375 -3.27 -38.09 17.57
CA ASP A 375 -2.68 -39.06 16.65
C ASP A 375 -2.60 -38.54 15.21
N ALA A 376 -3.64 -37.88 14.72
CA ALA A 376 -3.67 -37.29 13.39
C ALA A 376 -2.57 -36.23 13.22
N VAL A 377 -2.44 -35.30 14.17
CA VAL A 377 -1.40 -34.25 14.13
C VAL A 377 0.01 -34.84 14.20
N HIS A 378 0.24 -35.84 15.05
CA HIS A 378 1.54 -36.49 15.14
C HIS A 378 1.93 -37.24 13.86
N GLN A 379 0.96 -37.75 13.12
CA GLN A 379 1.14 -38.47 11.86
C GLN A 379 1.04 -37.57 10.62
N GLY A 380 0.80 -36.26 10.78
CA GLY A 380 0.62 -35.33 9.67
C GLY A 380 -0.63 -35.59 8.83
N ARG A 381 -1.66 -36.20 9.42
CA ARG A 381 -2.98 -36.40 8.79
C ARG A 381 -3.89 -35.19 9.02
N THR A 382 -4.95 -35.08 8.23
CA THR A 382 -6.00 -34.08 8.42
C THR A 382 -6.69 -34.22 9.77
N THR A 383 -7.07 -33.10 10.38
CA THR A 383 -7.88 -33.06 11.60
C THR A 383 -9.34 -32.69 11.34
N ALA A 384 -9.75 -32.61 10.06
CA ALA A 384 -11.14 -32.37 9.68
C ALA A 384 -12.00 -33.63 9.90
N TRP A 385 -13.20 -33.43 10.43
CA TRP A 385 -14.14 -34.52 10.72
C TRP A 385 -15.02 -34.83 9.50
N PRO A 386 -15.14 -36.10 9.09
CA PRO A 386 -16.11 -36.51 8.09
C PRO A 386 -17.55 -36.19 8.52
N THR A 387 -18.38 -35.76 7.57
CA THR A 387 -19.79 -35.45 7.81
C THR A 387 -20.75 -36.42 7.13
N ALA A 388 -20.30 -37.13 6.11
CA ALA A 388 -21.10 -38.15 5.43
C ALA A 388 -21.36 -39.34 6.36
N ASP A 389 -22.64 -39.70 6.53
CA ASP A 389 -23.10 -40.84 7.33
C ASP A 389 -22.57 -40.88 8.79
N VAL A 390 -22.31 -39.71 9.39
CA VAL A 390 -21.72 -39.63 10.74
C VAL A 390 -22.66 -40.26 11.77
N ASP A 391 -22.17 -41.29 12.47
CA ASP A 391 -22.81 -41.80 13.69
C ASP A 391 -22.44 -40.86 14.84
N LEU A 392 -23.41 -40.06 15.27
CA LEU A 392 -23.24 -39.07 16.33
C LEU A 392 -22.93 -39.70 17.69
N ASP A 393 -23.19 -40.99 17.86
CA ASP A 393 -22.86 -41.72 19.08
C ASP A 393 -21.42 -42.29 19.01
N HIS A 394 -20.84 -42.43 17.81
CA HIS A 394 -19.49 -42.97 17.56
C HIS A 394 -18.76 -42.19 16.45
N VAL A 395 -18.42 -40.93 16.73
CA VAL A 395 -17.68 -40.08 15.78
C VAL A 395 -16.23 -40.53 15.65
N THR A 396 -15.71 -40.61 14.42
CA THR A 396 -14.32 -40.98 14.10
C THR A 396 -13.74 -40.09 12.99
N LEU A 397 -12.41 -39.91 12.98
CA LEU A 397 -11.68 -39.21 11.91
C LEU A 397 -11.47 -40.06 10.64
N SER A 398 -11.89 -41.33 10.65
CA SER A 398 -11.65 -42.28 9.56
C SER A 398 -12.94 -42.73 8.87
N PRO A 399 -13.00 -42.80 7.53
CA PRO A 399 -11.95 -42.39 6.57
C PRO A 399 -11.82 -40.86 6.50
N PRO A 400 -10.64 -40.32 6.10
CA PRO A 400 -10.46 -38.87 5.98
C PRO A 400 -11.36 -38.28 4.89
N PRO A 401 -11.94 -37.09 5.10
CA PRO A 401 -12.76 -36.42 4.10
C PRO A 401 -11.91 -35.95 2.91
N LYS A 402 -12.51 -35.89 1.73
CA LYS A 402 -11.84 -35.43 0.50
C LYS A 402 -12.03 -33.93 0.28
N ASP A 403 -13.24 -33.44 0.45
CA ASP A 403 -13.67 -32.08 0.15
C ASP A 403 -14.11 -31.40 1.47
N ILE A 404 -13.16 -30.68 2.08
CA ILE A 404 -13.33 -30.10 3.42
C ILE A 404 -13.89 -28.68 3.33
N MET A 405 -14.88 -28.39 4.18
CA MET A 405 -15.34 -27.04 4.48
C MET A 405 -14.66 -26.53 5.76
N ALA A 406 -13.87 -25.47 5.67
CA ALA A 406 -13.31 -24.80 6.85
C ALA A 406 -14.25 -23.70 7.35
N ILE A 407 -14.43 -23.60 8.66
CA ILE A 407 -15.31 -22.62 9.29
C ILE A 407 -14.48 -21.50 9.88
N SER A 408 -14.65 -20.30 9.33
CA SER A 408 -14.10 -19.05 9.86
C SER A 408 -15.19 -18.33 10.64
N HIS A 409 -15.11 -18.35 11.97
CA HIS A 409 -16.19 -17.94 12.88
C HIS A 409 -15.72 -17.04 14.02
N VAL A 410 -16.67 -16.56 14.83
CA VAL A 410 -16.39 -15.68 15.96
C VAL A 410 -16.73 -16.36 17.29
N TRP A 411 -15.71 -16.70 18.08
CA TRP A 411 -15.91 -17.39 19.36
C TRP A 411 -16.83 -16.63 20.35
N SER A 412 -16.84 -15.30 20.32
CA SER A 412 -17.72 -14.49 21.19
C SER A 412 -19.21 -14.67 20.90
N ASP A 413 -19.55 -15.22 19.74
CA ASP A 413 -20.92 -15.58 19.35
C ASP A 413 -21.36 -16.91 19.98
N GLY A 414 -20.45 -17.59 20.69
CA GLY A 414 -20.70 -18.90 21.29
C GLY A 414 -20.41 -20.06 20.34
N THR A 415 -19.72 -19.85 19.23
CA THR A 415 -19.35 -20.94 18.30
C THR A 415 -18.04 -21.64 18.68
N GLY A 416 -17.41 -21.28 19.79
CA GLY A 416 -16.25 -22.00 20.34
C GLY A 416 -16.64 -23.22 21.19
N VAL A 417 -15.65 -23.81 21.88
CA VAL A 417 -15.86 -24.93 22.83
C VAL A 417 -16.73 -24.52 24.03
N GLY A 418 -16.65 -23.24 24.43
CA GLY A 418 -17.34 -22.72 25.60
C GLY A 418 -16.87 -23.35 26.92
N VAL A 419 -17.73 -23.36 27.93
CA VAL A 419 -17.46 -23.91 29.28
C VAL A 419 -17.55 -25.45 29.38
N GLY A 420 -17.80 -26.13 28.26
CA GLY A 420 -17.94 -27.58 28.18
C GLY A 420 -16.61 -28.33 28.21
N ARG A 421 -16.67 -29.66 28.17
CA ARG A 421 -15.47 -30.50 28.00
C ARG A 421 -14.92 -30.32 26.59
N SER A 422 -13.60 -30.38 26.44
CA SER A 422 -12.96 -30.40 25.12
C SER A 422 -13.52 -31.56 24.27
N GLY A 423 -13.86 -31.25 23.02
CA GLY A 423 -14.50 -32.19 22.09
C GLY A 423 -16.03 -32.21 22.16
N GLU A 424 -16.68 -31.54 23.13
CA GLU A 424 -18.14 -31.50 23.21
C GLU A 424 -18.73 -30.26 22.53
N VAL A 425 -19.71 -30.49 21.65
CA VAL A 425 -20.45 -29.42 20.97
C VAL A 425 -21.95 -29.71 20.89
N ASN A 426 -22.77 -28.67 20.87
CA ASN A 426 -24.21 -28.73 20.77
C ASN A 426 -24.61 -29.36 19.42
N ASN A 427 -25.41 -30.42 19.44
CA ASN A 427 -25.84 -31.13 18.24
C ASN A 427 -26.53 -30.20 17.23
N CYS A 428 -27.34 -29.24 17.69
CA CYS A 428 -27.99 -28.29 16.79
C CYS A 428 -27.00 -27.40 16.03
N LEU A 429 -25.87 -27.04 16.65
CA LEU A 429 -24.86 -26.19 16.04
C LEU A 429 -24.02 -26.99 15.05
N PHE A 430 -23.63 -28.22 15.44
CA PHE A 430 -22.96 -29.14 14.52
C PHE A 430 -23.82 -29.44 13.28
N MET A 431 -25.10 -29.78 13.48
CA MET A 431 -26.03 -30.04 12.37
C MET A 431 -26.25 -28.83 11.47
N TYR A 432 -26.23 -27.63 12.04
CA TYR A 432 -26.31 -26.39 11.28
C TYR A 432 -25.10 -26.25 10.32
N PHE A 433 -23.88 -26.46 10.81
CA PHE A 433 -22.70 -26.43 9.95
C PHE A 433 -22.65 -27.62 8.98
N LYS A 434 -23.10 -28.80 9.40
CA LYS A 434 -23.23 -29.96 8.51
C LYS A 434 -24.14 -29.65 7.32
N LYS A 435 -25.29 -29.01 7.56
CA LYS A 435 -26.21 -28.61 6.49
C LYS A 435 -25.54 -27.68 5.48
N ILE A 436 -24.73 -26.72 5.96
CA ILE A 436 -23.98 -25.82 5.07
C ILE A 436 -22.92 -26.59 4.27
N ALA A 437 -22.22 -27.54 4.89
CA ALA A 437 -21.28 -28.42 4.19
C ALA A 437 -21.98 -29.22 3.08
N ASP A 438 -23.16 -29.78 3.37
CA ASP A 438 -23.97 -30.51 2.38
C ASP A 438 -24.40 -29.59 1.22
N GLU A 439 -24.83 -28.35 1.50
CA GLU A 439 -25.20 -27.35 0.48
C GLU A 439 -24.01 -26.92 -0.40
N LEU A 440 -22.79 -27.01 0.14
CA LEU A 440 -21.53 -26.69 -0.55
C LEU A 440 -20.80 -27.93 -1.08
N ASP A 441 -21.45 -29.09 -1.08
CA ASP A 441 -20.91 -30.36 -1.59
C ASP A 441 -19.56 -30.72 -0.93
N CYS A 442 -19.49 -30.56 0.39
CA CYS A 442 -18.33 -30.89 1.22
C CYS A 442 -18.64 -32.12 2.10
N ASP A 443 -17.70 -33.06 2.18
CA ASP A 443 -17.83 -34.33 2.93
C ASP A 443 -17.10 -34.31 4.27
N GLY A 444 -16.49 -33.17 4.64
CA GLY A 444 -15.89 -32.96 5.95
C GLY A 444 -15.93 -31.51 6.41
N ILE A 445 -15.80 -31.32 7.72
CA ILE A 445 -15.77 -30.01 8.37
C ILE A 445 -14.47 -29.85 9.13
N TRP A 446 -13.82 -28.70 8.92
CA TRP A 446 -12.78 -28.18 9.80
C TRP A 446 -13.35 -27.02 10.62
N TRP A 447 -13.51 -27.26 11.92
CA TRP A 447 -14.01 -26.32 12.91
C TRP A 447 -13.06 -26.32 14.10
N ASP A 448 -12.32 -25.22 14.30
CA ASP A 448 -11.24 -25.10 15.29
C ASP A 448 -11.60 -25.60 16.71
N ALA A 449 -12.86 -25.44 17.13
CA ALA A 449 -13.38 -25.89 18.42
C ALA A 449 -13.25 -27.41 18.62
N ILE A 450 -13.33 -28.19 17.54
CA ILE A 450 -13.28 -29.66 17.57
C ILE A 450 -12.14 -30.23 16.72
N CYS A 451 -11.41 -29.42 15.95
CA CYS A 451 -10.32 -29.87 15.06
C CYS A 451 -8.92 -29.51 15.56
N ILE A 452 -8.82 -28.72 16.63
CA ILE A 452 -7.55 -28.41 17.30
C ILE A 452 -7.42 -29.28 18.55
N PRO A 453 -6.34 -30.08 18.67
CA PRO A 453 -6.13 -30.93 19.83
C PRO A 453 -5.89 -30.11 21.11
N SER A 454 -6.22 -30.72 22.25
CA SER A 454 -5.97 -30.14 23.58
C SER A 454 -4.56 -30.46 24.12
N GLU A 455 -3.91 -31.51 23.61
CA GLU A 455 -2.57 -31.89 24.04
C GLU A 455 -1.54 -30.81 23.63
N LYS A 456 -0.68 -30.39 24.57
CA LYS A 456 0.19 -29.22 24.40
C LYS A 456 1.09 -29.28 23.16
N GLN A 457 1.72 -30.42 22.88
CA GLN A 457 2.62 -30.54 21.73
C GLN A 457 1.85 -30.61 20.41
N ALA A 458 0.79 -31.41 20.35
CA ALA A 458 -0.08 -31.49 19.19
C ALA A 458 -0.73 -30.13 18.89
N ARG A 459 -1.22 -29.42 19.92
CA ARG A 459 -1.82 -28.08 19.77
C ARG A 459 -0.83 -27.07 19.20
N ARG A 460 0.42 -27.08 19.68
CA ARG A 460 1.49 -26.22 19.15
C ARG A 460 1.69 -26.48 17.65
N LYS A 461 1.86 -27.75 17.26
CA LYS A 461 2.04 -28.14 15.86
C LYS A 461 0.84 -27.74 14.99
N ALA A 462 -0.38 -27.95 15.49
CA ALA A 462 -1.60 -27.60 14.78
C ALA A 462 -1.74 -26.09 14.55
N ILE A 463 -1.42 -25.26 15.56
CA ILE A 463 -1.52 -23.79 15.44
C ILE A 463 -0.43 -23.22 14.55
N SER A 464 0.82 -23.71 14.64
CA SER A 464 1.91 -23.28 13.76
C SER A 464 1.65 -23.55 12.27
N LYS A 465 0.68 -24.43 11.97
CA LYS A 465 0.27 -24.82 10.62
C LYS A 465 -1.21 -24.52 10.35
N MET A 466 -1.82 -23.61 11.12
CA MET A 466 -3.26 -23.34 11.07
C MET A 466 -3.72 -22.96 9.66
N GLN A 467 -2.91 -22.18 8.94
CA GLN A 467 -3.14 -21.76 7.57
C GLN A 467 -3.34 -22.93 6.60
N GLU A 468 -2.67 -24.07 6.80
CA GLU A 468 -2.75 -25.23 5.89
C GLU A 468 -4.19 -25.76 5.80
N ASN A 469 -4.97 -25.68 6.88
CA ASN A 469 -6.36 -26.17 6.88
C ASN A 469 -7.26 -25.31 5.98
N TYR A 470 -7.04 -24.01 5.96
CA TYR A 470 -7.79 -23.07 5.13
C TYR A 470 -7.30 -23.06 3.69
N THR A 471 -6.00 -23.27 3.45
CA THR A 471 -5.43 -23.42 2.10
C THR A 471 -5.98 -24.64 1.38
N HIS A 472 -6.10 -25.78 2.08
CA HIS A 472 -6.56 -27.04 1.48
C HIS A 472 -8.08 -27.23 1.53
N ALA A 473 -8.82 -26.33 2.18
CA ALA A 473 -10.28 -26.38 2.18
C ALA A 473 -10.84 -26.13 0.77
N LYS A 474 -11.89 -26.87 0.40
CA LYS A 474 -12.67 -26.60 -0.83
C LYS A 474 -13.34 -25.24 -0.72
N HIS A 475 -13.92 -24.95 0.45
CA HIS A 475 -14.53 -23.67 0.77
C HIS A 475 -14.23 -23.27 2.22
N THR A 476 -13.95 -21.99 2.43
CA THR A 476 -13.96 -21.38 3.76
C THR A 476 -15.28 -20.63 3.95
N VAL A 477 -16.02 -20.96 5.00
CA VAL A 477 -17.31 -20.33 5.32
C VAL A 477 -17.15 -19.32 6.45
N VAL A 478 -17.48 -18.07 6.18
CA VAL A 478 -17.56 -16.99 7.16
C VAL A 478 -18.92 -17.03 7.86
N HIS A 479 -18.90 -17.27 9.17
CA HIS A 479 -20.08 -17.23 10.03
C HIS A 479 -19.91 -16.18 11.14
N ASP A 480 -20.82 -15.21 11.16
CA ASP A 480 -20.88 -14.14 12.15
C ASP A 480 -22.35 -13.82 12.45
N GLU A 481 -22.75 -13.82 13.72
CA GLU A 481 -24.14 -13.52 14.12
C GLU A 481 -24.60 -12.12 13.69
N TYR A 482 -23.70 -11.14 13.59
CA TYR A 482 -23.99 -9.82 13.03
C TYR A 482 -24.41 -9.90 11.55
N LEU A 483 -23.69 -10.70 10.74
CA LEU A 483 -24.00 -10.85 9.31
C LEU A 483 -25.26 -11.70 9.08
N LEU A 484 -25.53 -12.66 9.97
CA LEU A 484 -26.80 -13.38 9.99
C LEU A 484 -28.00 -12.49 10.34
N GLN A 485 -27.75 -11.29 10.85
CA GLN A 485 -28.76 -10.26 11.09
C GLN A 485 -28.75 -9.15 10.02
N PHE A 486 -27.97 -9.30 8.96
CA PHE A 486 -27.87 -8.33 7.88
C PHE A 486 -28.50 -8.90 6.60
N ASP A 487 -29.50 -8.21 6.05
CA ASP A 487 -30.18 -8.65 4.83
C ASP A 487 -29.28 -8.50 3.60
N TRP A 488 -29.22 -9.56 2.79
CA TRP A 488 -28.48 -9.50 1.54
C TRP A 488 -29.06 -8.48 0.55
N ALA A 489 -28.20 -7.65 -0.03
CA ALA A 489 -28.55 -6.70 -1.09
C ALA A 489 -27.45 -6.60 -2.16
N ASN A 490 -27.85 -6.42 -3.42
CA ASN A 490 -26.92 -6.24 -4.56
C ASN A 490 -26.55 -4.75 -4.76
N ASP A 491 -26.17 -4.05 -3.70
CA ASP A 491 -25.88 -2.60 -3.70
C ASP A 491 -24.51 -2.22 -3.13
N GLY A 492 -23.74 -3.22 -2.70
CA GLY A 492 -22.43 -3.06 -2.05
C GLY A 492 -22.48 -2.92 -0.53
N SER A 493 -23.66 -2.72 0.07
CA SER A 493 -23.81 -2.64 1.53
C SER A 493 -23.39 -3.91 2.28
N PRO A 494 -23.51 -5.15 1.73
CA PRO A 494 -22.97 -6.34 2.40
C PRO A 494 -21.44 -6.32 2.55
N ALA A 495 -20.71 -5.75 1.58
CA ALA A 495 -19.26 -5.59 1.70
C ALA A 495 -18.89 -4.66 2.87
N LEU A 496 -19.66 -3.58 3.06
CA LEU A 496 -19.51 -2.68 4.20
C LEU A 496 -19.86 -3.39 5.53
N ALA A 497 -20.94 -4.17 5.55
CA ALA A 497 -21.33 -4.95 6.72
C ALA A 497 -20.23 -5.94 7.12
N LEU A 498 -19.63 -6.62 6.15
CA LEU A 498 -18.52 -7.54 6.37
C LEU A 498 -17.32 -6.83 7.01
N VAL A 499 -16.88 -5.66 6.52
CA VAL A 499 -15.74 -4.95 7.12
C VAL A 499 -16.07 -4.34 8.50
N LEU A 500 -17.34 -4.09 8.80
CA LEU A 500 -17.80 -3.63 10.11
C LEU A 500 -18.10 -4.79 11.09
N SER A 501 -18.10 -6.03 10.63
CA SER A 501 -18.48 -7.21 11.43
C SER A 501 -17.50 -7.51 12.58
N PRO A 502 -17.96 -8.14 13.68
CA PRO A 502 -17.11 -8.78 14.67
C PRO A 502 -16.02 -9.67 14.07
N TRP A 503 -16.35 -10.45 13.06
CA TRP A 503 -15.46 -11.35 12.35
C TRP A 503 -14.26 -10.63 11.74
N PHE A 504 -14.49 -9.50 11.06
CA PHE A 504 -13.40 -8.73 10.44
C PHE A 504 -12.44 -8.12 11.47
N SER A 505 -12.90 -7.87 12.70
CA SER A 505 -12.08 -7.28 13.76
C SER A 505 -11.16 -8.26 14.51
N ARG A 506 -11.19 -9.55 14.18
CA ARG A 506 -10.35 -10.58 14.81
C ARG A 506 -9.05 -10.78 14.00
N GLY A 507 -7.97 -11.07 14.70
CA GLY A 507 -6.66 -11.30 14.07
C GLY A 507 -6.62 -12.55 13.20
N TRP A 508 -7.03 -13.70 13.75
CA TRP A 508 -6.94 -15.00 13.08
C TRP A 508 -7.73 -15.04 11.77
N THR A 509 -8.93 -14.45 11.73
CA THR A 509 -9.78 -14.37 10.52
C THR A 509 -9.10 -13.68 9.34
N ALA A 510 -8.09 -12.83 9.57
CA ALA A 510 -7.27 -12.26 8.51
C ALA A 510 -6.44 -13.32 7.78
N LEU A 511 -5.78 -14.19 8.54
CA LEU A 511 -4.97 -15.28 8.00
C LEU A 511 -5.86 -16.27 7.27
N GLU A 512 -6.96 -16.67 7.91
CA GLU A 512 -7.97 -17.59 7.38
C GLU A 512 -8.45 -17.13 6.01
N LEU A 513 -8.81 -15.85 5.90
CA LEU A 513 -9.24 -15.28 4.64
C LEU A 513 -8.11 -15.23 3.60
N SER A 514 -6.89 -14.88 4.02
CA SER A 514 -5.77 -14.66 3.10
C SER A 514 -5.29 -15.89 2.36
N VAL A 515 -5.42 -17.06 2.97
CA VAL A 515 -4.93 -18.31 2.40
C VAL A 515 -6.04 -19.13 1.74
N SER A 516 -7.29 -18.70 1.88
CA SER A 516 -8.45 -19.40 1.34
C SER A 516 -8.58 -19.17 -0.16
N THR A 517 -8.79 -20.27 -0.90
CA THR A 517 -8.98 -20.25 -2.36
C THR A 517 -10.41 -19.85 -2.73
N SER A 518 -11.41 -20.32 -1.97
CA SER A 518 -12.83 -19.97 -2.15
C SER A 518 -13.44 -19.61 -0.81
N VAL A 519 -14.11 -18.45 -0.75
CA VAL A 519 -14.69 -17.92 0.49
C VAL A 519 -16.17 -17.68 0.30
N LYS A 520 -16.97 -18.23 1.21
CA LYS A 520 -18.42 -18.10 1.25
C LYS A 520 -18.83 -17.35 2.51
N VAL A 521 -19.70 -16.36 2.40
CA VAL A 521 -20.17 -15.54 3.52
C VAL A 521 -21.67 -15.74 3.66
N ILE A 522 -22.13 -15.94 4.89
CA ILE A 522 -23.55 -16.17 5.18
C ILE A 522 -24.20 -14.85 5.59
N TYR A 523 -25.31 -14.51 4.92
CA TYR A 523 -26.17 -13.38 5.24
C TYR A 523 -27.60 -13.84 5.51
N ARG A 524 -28.44 -12.94 6.04
CA ARG A 524 -29.88 -13.17 6.14
C ARG A 524 -30.53 -13.10 4.76
N ASP A 525 -31.50 -13.99 4.51
CA ASP A 525 -32.29 -13.91 3.29
C ASP A 525 -33.24 -12.70 3.36
N PRO A 526 -33.22 -11.79 2.35
CA PRO A 526 -33.99 -10.56 2.39
C PRO A 526 -35.50 -10.75 2.20
N ASN A 527 -35.95 -11.94 1.76
CA ASN A 527 -37.36 -12.26 1.54
C ASN A 527 -37.93 -13.17 2.65
N ASP A 528 -37.08 -13.97 3.30
CA ASP A 528 -37.46 -14.83 4.42
C ASP A 528 -36.40 -14.75 5.52
N HIS A 529 -36.60 -13.88 6.50
CA HIS A 529 -35.64 -13.63 7.58
C HIS A 529 -35.37 -14.83 8.49
N SER A 530 -36.12 -15.94 8.34
CA SER A 530 -35.83 -17.21 9.01
C SER A 530 -34.78 -18.06 8.28
N ARG A 531 -34.43 -17.66 7.06
CA ARG A 531 -33.46 -18.33 6.18
C ARG A 531 -32.21 -17.49 6.01
N GLN A 532 -31.21 -18.15 5.42
CA GLN A 532 -29.91 -17.58 5.14
C GLN A 532 -29.57 -17.77 3.68
N VAL A 533 -28.73 -16.88 3.16
CA VAL A 533 -28.15 -16.99 1.82
C VAL A 533 -26.64 -17.09 1.94
N ILE A 534 -26.05 -17.97 1.13
CA ILE A 534 -24.61 -18.15 1.02
C ILE A 534 -24.13 -17.38 -0.21
N LYS A 535 -23.16 -16.48 -0.01
CA LYS A 535 -22.63 -15.59 -1.05
C LYS A 535 -21.15 -15.77 -1.20
N ASP A 536 -20.68 -15.81 -2.43
CA ASP A 536 -19.25 -15.91 -2.70
C ASP A 536 -18.60 -14.53 -2.52
N LEU A 537 -17.49 -14.47 -1.79
CA LEU A 537 -16.80 -13.21 -1.52
C LEU A 537 -16.33 -12.55 -2.83
N ASP A 538 -15.64 -13.32 -3.68
CA ASP A 538 -15.02 -12.80 -4.89
C ASP A 538 -16.07 -12.56 -5.97
N GLU A 539 -17.12 -13.40 -6.00
CA GLU A 539 -18.12 -13.35 -7.05
C GLU A 539 -19.31 -12.42 -6.76
N ASP A 540 -19.81 -12.37 -5.53
CA ASP A 540 -21.04 -11.64 -5.19
C ASP A 540 -20.78 -10.35 -4.39
N ILE A 541 -19.75 -10.33 -3.53
CA ILE A 541 -19.58 -9.28 -2.51
C ILE A 541 -18.58 -8.21 -2.97
N LEU A 542 -17.42 -8.61 -3.48
CA LEU A 542 -16.39 -7.67 -3.93
C LEU A 542 -16.81 -6.92 -5.19
N ALA A 543 -16.40 -5.65 -5.30
CA ALA A 543 -16.57 -4.86 -6.50
C ALA A 543 -15.71 -5.45 -7.65
N LYS A 544 -16.38 -5.99 -8.67
CA LYS A 544 -15.74 -6.62 -9.85
C LYS A 544 -15.46 -5.67 -11.00
N MET A 545 -16.27 -4.62 -11.15
CA MET A 545 -16.32 -3.79 -12.33
C MET A 545 -16.34 -2.32 -11.95
N PRO A 546 -15.80 -1.43 -12.79
CA PRO A 546 -16.02 -0.01 -12.66
C PRO A 546 -17.52 0.31 -12.70
N LEU A 547 -17.89 1.49 -12.18
CA LEU A 547 -19.26 1.98 -11.98
C LEU A 547 -19.95 1.44 -10.71
N VAL A 548 -19.18 1.15 -9.67
CA VAL A 548 -19.70 0.91 -8.31
C VAL A 548 -19.68 2.20 -7.48
N LYS A 549 -20.46 2.26 -6.40
CA LYS A 549 -20.38 3.38 -5.45
C LYS A 549 -18.99 3.41 -4.81
N VAL A 550 -18.46 4.61 -4.53
CA VAL A 550 -17.14 4.79 -3.92
C VAL A 550 -17.02 4.03 -2.58
N GLY A 551 -18.06 4.03 -1.75
CA GLY A 551 -18.05 3.26 -0.49
C GLY A 551 -17.91 1.75 -0.70
N HIS A 552 -18.47 1.20 -1.80
CA HIS A 552 -18.37 -0.23 -2.11
C HIS A 552 -16.97 -0.56 -2.62
N GLU A 553 -16.38 0.32 -3.44
CA GLU A 553 -14.97 0.23 -3.84
C GLU A 553 -14.05 0.24 -2.62
N VAL A 554 -14.20 1.20 -1.70
CA VAL A 554 -13.39 1.28 -0.48
C VAL A 554 -13.50 0.01 0.36
N ALA A 555 -14.73 -0.46 0.65
CA ALA A 555 -14.93 -1.69 1.42
C ALA A 555 -14.33 -2.92 0.71
N SER A 556 -14.46 -2.99 -0.62
CA SER A 556 -13.86 -4.05 -1.43
C SER A 556 -12.34 -4.02 -1.38
N THR A 557 -11.72 -2.85 -1.48
CA THR A 557 -10.25 -2.72 -1.38
C THR A 557 -9.73 -3.15 -0.01
N VAL A 558 -10.47 -2.82 1.06
CA VAL A 558 -10.18 -3.29 2.43
C VAL A 558 -10.17 -4.83 2.51
N LEU A 559 -11.16 -5.49 1.92
CA LEU A 559 -11.25 -6.95 1.89
C LEU A 559 -10.21 -7.58 0.94
N GLN A 560 -9.99 -7.00 -0.24
CA GLN A 560 -9.04 -7.51 -1.24
C GLN A 560 -7.59 -7.50 -0.74
N ARG A 561 -7.21 -6.59 0.16
CA ARG A 561 -5.86 -6.63 0.78
C ARG A 561 -5.62 -7.92 1.53
N LEU A 562 -6.65 -8.52 2.13
CA LEU A 562 -6.54 -9.81 2.79
C LEU A 562 -6.36 -10.94 1.78
N ARG A 563 -6.96 -10.85 0.59
CA ARG A 563 -6.91 -11.91 -0.45
C ARG A 563 -5.63 -11.91 -1.30
N LYS A 564 -4.65 -11.05 -1.00
CA LYS A 564 -3.35 -11.07 -1.69
C LYS A 564 -2.58 -12.33 -1.33
N ASN A 565 -2.12 -13.08 -2.33
CA ASN A 565 -1.31 -14.30 -2.12
C ASN A 565 -0.07 -14.02 -1.24
N GLU A 566 0.62 -12.92 -1.54
CA GLU A 566 1.79 -12.41 -0.82
C GLU A 566 1.55 -10.92 -0.49
N PRO A 567 1.04 -10.59 0.71
CA PRO A 567 0.83 -9.20 1.14
C PRO A 567 2.19 -8.50 1.31
N SER A 568 2.29 -7.20 1.03
CA SER A 568 3.49 -6.41 1.38
C SER A 568 3.60 -6.20 2.91
N ILE A 569 4.76 -5.76 3.41
CA ILE A 569 4.89 -5.32 4.82
C ILE A 569 3.81 -4.28 5.17
N SER A 570 3.57 -3.31 4.29
CA SER A 570 2.55 -2.28 4.49
C SER A 570 1.14 -2.88 4.55
N ASP A 571 0.84 -3.88 3.71
CA ASP A 571 -0.44 -4.61 3.79
C ASP A 571 -0.58 -5.34 5.13
N ILE A 572 0.46 -6.05 5.60
CA ILE A 572 0.45 -6.76 6.89
C ILE A 572 0.17 -5.78 8.04
N LEU A 573 0.86 -4.62 8.04
CA LEU A 573 0.69 -3.57 9.04
C LEU A 573 -0.75 -2.99 9.03
N MET A 574 -1.28 -2.68 7.85
CA MET A 574 -2.65 -2.16 7.69
C MET A 574 -3.70 -3.20 8.15
N ILE A 575 -3.53 -4.46 7.74
CA ILE A 575 -4.42 -5.57 8.09
C ILE A 575 -4.48 -5.75 9.61
N LEU A 576 -3.33 -5.88 10.26
CA LEU A 576 -3.24 -6.24 11.68
C LEU A 576 -3.55 -5.07 12.61
N ARG A 577 -3.40 -3.83 12.16
CA ARG A 577 -3.72 -2.64 12.97
C ARG A 577 -5.19 -2.55 13.34
N THR A 578 -6.08 -2.97 12.44
CA THR A 578 -7.53 -2.89 12.63
C THR A 578 -8.12 -4.09 13.37
N ARG A 579 -7.25 -4.97 13.87
CA ARG A 579 -7.62 -6.28 14.42
C ARG A 579 -7.10 -6.48 15.82
N SER A 580 -7.94 -7.17 16.58
CA SER A 580 -7.70 -7.56 17.96
C SER A 580 -7.48 -9.07 18.07
N THR A 581 -6.66 -9.46 19.03
CA THR A 581 -6.49 -10.85 19.44
C THR A 581 -6.66 -10.92 20.95
N THR A 582 -7.17 -12.03 21.46
CA THR A 582 -7.26 -12.24 22.92
C THR A 582 -5.88 -12.31 23.56
N TRP A 583 -4.89 -12.84 22.83
CA TRP A 583 -3.50 -12.94 23.27
C TRP A 583 -2.62 -12.05 22.41
N GLY A 584 -1.85 -11.14 23.03
CA GLY A 584 -0.98 -10.21 22.29
C GLY A 584 0.04 -10.90 21.39
N ARG A 585 0.51 -12.10 21.79
CA ARG A 585 1.43 -12.94 21.00
C ARG A 585 0.86 -13.38 19.66
N ASP A 586 -0.45 -13.57 19.57
CA ASP A 586 -1.07 -14.05 18.33
C ASP A 586 -0.87 -13.07 17.17
N ARG A 587 -0.78 -11.75 17.45
CA ARG A 587 -0.60 -10.76 16.38
C ARG A 587 0.70 -10.96 15.61
N ILE A 588 1.81 -11.25 16.29
CA ILE A 588 3.09 -11.51 15.60
C ILE A 588 3.08 -12.88 14.92
N ALA A 589 2.41 -13.88 15.52
CA ALA A 589 2.24 -15.19 14.88
C ALA A 589 1.47 -15.08 13.55
N ILE A 590 0.34 -14.36 13.57
CA ILE A 590 -0.45 -14.07 12.39
C ILE A 590 0.38 -13.28 11.38
N ALA A 591 1.15 -12.28 11.80
CA ALA A 591 2.05 -11.54 10.91
C ALA A 591 3.06 -12.45 10.21
N SER A 592 3.71 -13.36 10.94
CA SER A 592 4.66 -14.32 10.38
C SER A 592 4.00 -15.27 9.38
N MET A 593 2.78 -15.75 9.66
CA MET A 593 2.03 -16.62 8.74
C MET A 593 1.49 -15.87 7.52
N LEU A 594 1.06 -14.60 7.67
CA LEU A 594 0.70 -13.73 6.56
C LEU A 594 1.90 -13.46 5.65
N ALA A 595 3.09 -13.28 6.25
CA ALA A 595 4.37 -13.12 5.57
C ALA A 595 4.90 -14.40 4.88
N ARG A 596 4.26 -15.56 5.11
CA ARG A 596 4.72 -16.87 4.65
C ARG A 596 6.11 -17.25 5.18
N ALA A 597 6.41 -16.89 6.42
CA ALA A 597 7.66 -17.28 7.08
C ALA A 597 7.65 -18.79 7.43
N GLU A 598 8.31 -19.60 6.62
CA GLU A 598 8.37 -21.07 6.78
C GLU A 598 9.09 -21.51 8.07
N ASP A 599 10.06 -20.72 8.54
CA ASP A 599 10.88 -21.01 9.70
C ASP A 599 10.32 -20.44 11.02
N TYR A 600 9.10 -19.91 11.01
CA TYR A 600 8.45 -19.37 12.20
C TYR A 600 8.09 -20.48 13.21
N ASP A 601 8.51 -20.30 14.46
CA ASP A 601 8.02 -21.11 15.58
C ASP A 601 7.12 -20.24 16.45
N TYR A 602 6.00 -20.80 16.93
CA TYR A 602 5.14 -20.09 17.86
C TYR A 602 5.89 -19.70 19.13
N GLU A 603 7.01 -20.36 19.49
CA GLU A 603 7.89 -20.01 20.61
C GLU A 603 8.83 -18.81 20.35
N ASP A 604 8.94 -18.33 19.11
CA ASP A 604 9.74 -17.15 18.79
C ASP A 604 9.32 -15.93 19.61
N SER A 605 10.32 -15.13 20.00
CA SER A 605 10.08 -13.81 20.56
C SER A 605 9.55 -12.85 19.48
N PRO A 606 8.84 -11.77 19.83
CA PRO A 606 8.41 -10.76 18.86
C PRO A 606 9.57 -10.21 18.01
N ALA A 607 10.74 -10.02 18.61
CA ALA A 607 11.93 -9.52 17.92
C ALA A 607 12.47 -10.54 16.91
N THR A 608 12.55 -11.82 17.30
CA THR A 608 12.98 -12.92 16.43
C THR A 608 12.03 -13.06 15.23
N ALA A 609 10.73 -13.06 15.47
CA ALA A 609 9.71 -13.15 14.44
C ALA A 609 9.74 -11.95 13.48
N THR A 610 9.93 -10.74 14.02
CA THR A 610 10.07 -9.51 13.21
C THR A 610 11.28 -9.60 12.28
N VAL A 611 12.45 -10.03 12.77
CA VAL A 611 13.64 -10.22 11.94
C VAL A 611 13.42 -11.28 10.85
N LYS A 612 12.77 -12.40 11.17
CA LYS A 612 12.43 -13.44 10.18
C LYS A 612 11.57 -12.87 9.06
N ILE A 613 10.52 -12.11 9.40
CA ILE A 613 9.65 -11.44 8.43
C ILE A 613 10.47 -10.48 7.55
N LEU A 614 11.27 -9.60 8.15
CA LEU A 614 12.02 -8.58 7.39
C LEU A 614 13.06 -9.18 6.44
N ARG A 615 13.64 -10.33 6.77
CA ARG A 615 14.55 -11.08 5.88
C ARG A 615 13.86 -11.65 4.64
N LEU A 616 12.54 -11.84 4.68
CA LEU A 616 11.77 -12.31 3.51
C LEU A 616 11.48 -11.16 2.55
N TYR A 617 11.12 -9.99 3.08
CA TYR A 617 10.71 -8.84 2.26
C TYR A 617 11.87 -8.02 1.75
N LEU A 618 12.94 -7.89 2.56
CA LEU A 618 14.15 -7.14 2.20
C LEU A 618 13.93 -5.66 1.89
N GLU A 619 12.74 -5.15 2.19
CA GLU A 619 12.36 -3.76 2.09
C GLU A 619 11.29 -3.41 3.12
N VAL A 620 11.31 -2.17 3.57
CA VAL A 620 10.29 -1.59 4.46
C VAL A 620 9.96 -0.16 4.03
N PRO A 621 8.77 0.33 4.36
CA PRO A 621 8.45 1.74 4.19
C PRO A 621 9.44 2.65 4.93
N LEU A 622 9.74 3.84 4.39
CA LEU A 622 10.57 4.81 5.12
C LEU A 622 9.98 5.19 6.48
N SER A 623 8.65 5.30 6.54
CA SER A 623 7.90 5.57 7.77
C SER A 623 8.08 4.50 8.84
N PHE A 624 8.43 3.27 8.46
CA PHE A 624 8.68 2.17 9.38
C PHE A 624 9.87 2.44 10.31
N LEU A 625 10.88 3.20 9.83
CA LEU A 625 12.04 3.62 10.64
C LEU A 625 11.69 4.77 11.61
N LEU A 626 10.53 5.41 11.43
CA LEU A 626 10.10 6.59 12.18
C LEU A 626 9.26 6.21 13.40
N HIS A 627 9.86 5.48 14.35
CA HIS A 627 9.20 5.01 15.57
C HIS A 627 9.86 5.51 16.86
N GLY A 628 9.08 5.53 17.95
CA GLY A 628 9.55 5.88 19.30
C GLY A 628 9.82 4.67 20.21
N HIS A 629 9.74 3.45 19.67
CA HIS A 629 9.91 2.18 20.40
C HIS A 629 11.37 1.73 20.54
N ASP A 630 11.60 0.79 21.45
CA ASP A 630 12.89 0.14 21.60
C ASP A 630 13.17 -0.84 20.44
N THR A 631 14.44 -1.01 20.11
CA THR A 631 14.89 -1.71 18.89
C THR A 631 15.28 -3.15 19.19
N VAL A 632 15.27 -4.01 18.17
CA VAL A 632 15.65 -5.42 18.27
C VAL A 632 17.04 -5.60 18.90
N SER A 633 17.95 -4.65 18.63
CA SER A 633 19.30 -4.61 19.18
C SER A 633 19.76 -3.16 19.39
N ALA A 634 20.78 -2.97 20.22
CA ALA A 634 21.38 -1.64 20.48
C ALA A 634 22.33 -1.16 19.36
N GLY A 635 22.74 -2.04 18.44
CA GLY A 635 23.66 -1.73 17.35
C GLY A 635 23.85 -2.93 16.41
N GLY A 636 24.41 -2.70 15.22
CA GLY A 636 24.52 -3.72 14.17
C GLY A 636 23.27 -3.85 13.31
N GLY A 637 23.17 -4.98 12.61
CA GLY A 637 22.01 -5.33 11.81
C GLY A 637 20.71 -5.26 12.61
N PHE A 638 19.65 -4.76 11.97
CA PHE A 638 18.32 -4.57 12.56
C PHE A 638 18.27 -3.65 13.79
N SER A 639 19.33 -2.91 14.14
CA SER A 639 19.31 -1.98 15.28
C SER A 639 18.43 -0.75 15.07
N TRP A 640 17.87 -0.58 13.88
CA TRP A 640 16.89 0.43 13.50
C TRP A 640 15.45 -0.10 13.53
N CYS A 641 15.28 -1.41 13.69
CA CYS A 641 13.99 -2.08 13.62
C CYS A 641 13.34 -2.14 15.01
N PRO A 642 12.04 -1.84 15.15
CA PRO A 642 11.35 -1.98 16.42
C PRO A 642 11.29 -3.46 16.84
N SER A 643 11.31 -3.72 18.15
CA SER A 643 11.28 -5.09 18.70
C SER A 643 10.01 -5.88 18.34
N ASN A 644 8.95 -5.19 17.93
CA ASN A 644 7.72 -5.79 17.44
C ASN A 644 7.36 -5.11 16.12
N LEU A 645 7.10 -5.90 15.07
CA LEU A 645 6.71 -5.40 13.75
C LEU A 645 5.60 -4.36 13.81
N LEU A 646 4.63 -4.52 14.71
CA LEU A 646 3.44 -3.67 14.81
C LEU A 646 3.64 -2.36 15.61
N ASP A 647 4.83 -2.15 16.16
CA ASP A 647 5.22 -0.95 16.90
C ASP A 647 5.70 0.18 15.96
N SER A 648 5.69 -0.03 14.65
CA SER A 648 6.04 0.99 13.67
C SER A 648 4.97 2.07 13.54
N ALA A 649 5.31 3.16 12.83
CA ALA A 649 4.32 4.15 12.41
C ALA A 649 3.18 3.48 11.60
N PRO A 650 1.96 4.07 11.60
CA PRO A 650 0.87 3.63 10.73
C PRO A 650 1.31 3.52 9.28
N ALA A 651 1.32 2.29 8.75
CA ALA A 651 1.40 2.07 7.32
C ALA A 651 0.12 2.58 6.64
N ASN A 652 0.27 3.10 5.43
CA ASN A 652 -0.81 3.52 4.54
C ASN A 652 -0.47 3.11 3.10
N ILE A 653 -1.31 3.43 2.12
CA ILE A 653 -1.03 3.07 0.73
C ILE A 653 0.23 3.75 0.15
N TYR A 654 0.73 4.85 0.72
CA TYR A 654 2.00 5.50 0.30
C TYR A 654 3.21 4.69 0.67
N ASP A 655 3.08 3.90 1.72
CA ASP A 655 4.08 2.95 2.15
C ASP A 655 4.12 1.70 1.26
N GLN A 656 3.22 1.56 0.26
CA GLN A 656 3.31 0.46 -0.71
C GLN A 656 4.45 0.71 -1.70
N VAL A 657 5.49 -0.10 -1.56
CA VAL A 657 6.70 -0.02 -2.37
C VAL A 657 6.40 -0.44 -3.81
N SER A 658 6.81 0.39 -4.78
CA SER A 658 6.87 -0.03 -6.18
C SER A 658 8.31 -0.08 -6.63
N PHE A 659 8.69 -1.09 -7.41
CA PHE A 659 10.01 -1.28 -8.03
C PHE A 659 10.54 -0.07 -8.85
N LYS A 660 9.73 1.00 -8.99
CA LYS A 660 10.01 2.19 -9.80
C LYS A 660 10.06 3.50 -8.99
N SER A 661 9.84 3.47 -7.68
CA SER A 661 9.79 4.66 -6.82
C SER A 661 11.00 4.69 -5.88
N SER A 662 12.16 5.07 -6.42
CA SER A 662 13.32 5.49 -5.63
C SER A 662 12.91 6.67 -4.74
N GLY A 663 12.82 6.46 -3.42
CA GLY A 663 12.51 7.52 -2.45
C GLY A 663 11.34 7.28 -1.49
N VAL A 664 10.73 6.07 -1.48
CA VAL A 664 9.58 5.77 -0.59
C VAL A 664 9.79 4.57 0.33
N ALA A 665 10.82 3.75 0.05
CA ALA A 665 11.17 2.56 0.83
C ALA A 665 12.65 2.55 1.22
N ALA A 666 12.95 1.91 2.34
CA ALA A 666 14.30 1.51 2.71
C ALA A 666 14.51 0.03 2.35
N LEU A 667 15.63 -0.25 1.70
CA LEU A 667 16.07 -1.60 1.38
C LEU A 667 16.86 -2.19 2.55
N ILE A 668 16.80 -3.49 2.75
CA ILE A 668 17.53 -4.20 3.81
C ILE A 668 18.64 -5.02 3.16
N ASP A 669 19.89 -4.78 3.57
CA ASP A 669 21.02 -5.58 3.10
C ASP A 669 21.16 -6.90 3.89
N ASP A 670 22.08 -7.79 3.44
CA ASP A 670 22.31 -9.10 4.05
C ASP A 670 22.74 -9.03 5.53
N SER A 671 23.31 -7.90 5.95
CA SER A 671 23.68 -7.68 7.36
C SER A 671 22.49 -7.23 8.21
N GLY A 672 21.36 -6.88 7.59
CA GLY A 672 20.17 -6.33 8.24
C GLY A 672 20.19 -4.81 8.37
N ALA A 673 21.06 -4.09 7.66
CA ALA A 673 21.08 -2.63 7.68
C ALA A 673 20.07 -2.05 6.67
N ALA A 674 19.39 -0.97 7.05
CA ALA A 674 18.45 -0.27 6.18
C ALA A 674 19.17 0.79 5.32
N ILE A 675 18.88 0.83 4.03
CA ILE A 675 19.50 1.71 3.04
C ILE A 675 18.39 2.52 2.34
N ALA A 676 18.48 3.84 2.40
CA ALA A 676 17.58 4.70 1.63
C ALA A 676 18.17 6.08 1.32
N GLU A 677 17.48 6.82 0.45
CA GLU A 677 17.78 8.22 0.16
C GLU A 677 17.02 9.14 1.12
N TRP A 678 17.71 10.14 1.65
CA TRP A 678 17.15 11.08 2.62
C TRP A 678 17.57 12.51 2.29
N ARG A 679 16.63 13.46 2.44
CA ARG A 679 17.02 14.86 2.66
C ARG A 679 17.64 14.95 4.04
N TYR A 680 18.70 15.74 4.18
CA TYR A 680 19.45 15.78 5.43
C TYR A 680 19.86 17.19 5.83
N ARG A 681 20.12 17.38 7.13
CA ARG A 681 20.90 18.51 7.66
C ARG A 681 21.84 18.05 8.77
N THR A 682 22.93 18.81 8.95
CA THR A 682 23.79 18.68 10.14
C THR A 682 23.17 19.43 11.32
N LEU A 683 23.54 19.01 12.53
CA LEU A 683 23.09 19.66 13.76
C LEU A 683 23.99 20.84 14.11
N THR A 684 23.45 21.75 14.91
CA THR A 684 24.12 22.89 15.53
C THR A 684 24.05 22.77 17.06
N PRO A 685 24.85 23.54 17.83
CA PRO A 685 24.76 23.51 19.29
C PRO A 685 23.37 23.84 19.84
N ALA A 686 22.60 24.67 19.12
CA ALA A 686 21.24 25.03 19.52
C ALA A 686 20.26 23.85 19.42
N ASP A 687 20.52 22.89 18.53
CA ASP A 687 19.67 21.72 18.32
C ASP A 687 19.60 20.79 19.55
N LYS A 688 20.61 20.82 20.42
CA LYS A 688 20.60 20.05 21.69
C LYS A 688 19.37 20.36 22.55
N ALA A 689 18.97 21.62 22.57
CA ALA A 689 17.83 22.09 23.34
C ALA A 689 16.54 22.16 22.51
N ALA A 690 16.67 22.40 21.19
CA ALA A 690 15.52 22.59 20.31
C ALA A 690 14.86 21.28 19.85
N LEU A 691 15.65 20.21 19.67
CA LEU A 691 15.12 18.92 19.21
C LEU A 691 14.41 18.19 20.35
N ARG A 692 13.15 17.84 20.13
CA ARG A 692 12.33 17.11 21.11
C ARG A 692 12.33 15.62 20.77
N PRO A 693 12.82 14.73 21.66
CA PRO A 693 12.77 13.29 21.42
C PRO A 693 11.35 12.79 21.13
N PHE A 694 11.20 11.98 20.10
CA PHE A 694 10.01 11.15 19.87
C PHE A 694 10.31 9.76 20.45
N ALA A 695 9.86 9.56 21.69
CA ALA A 695 10.10 8.34 22.45
C ALA A 695 8.81 7.89 23.13
N LEU A 696 8.51 6.60 23.05
CA LEU A 696 7.38 5.95 23.73
C LEU A 696 7.83 5.18 24.99
N HIS A 697 9.14 5.13 25.22
CA HIS A 697 9.74 4.59 26.42
C HIS A 697 10.93 5.45 26.88
N VAL A 698 11.16 5.52 28.20
CA VAL A 698 12.19 6.39 28.81
C VAL A 698 13.61 6.00 28.38
N SER A 699 13.87 4.71 28.08
CA SER A 699 15.17 4.26 27.55
C SER A 699 15.51 4.89 26.20
N VAL A 700 14.51 5.05 25.32
CA VAL A 700 14.67 5.66 24.00
C VAL A 700 14.95 7.15 24.14
N GLU A 701 14.21 7.83 25.03
CA GLU A 701 14.47 9.24 25.34
C GLU A 701 15.88 9.45 25.89
N PHE A 702 16.31 8.61 26.83
CA PHE A 702 17.65 8.68 27.40
C PHE A 702 18.74 8.51 26.34
N ARG A 703 18.64 7.50 25.47
CA ARG A 703 19.58 7.27 24.36
C ARG A 703 19.70 8.47 23.42
N ILE A 704 18.57 9.07 23.05
CA ILE A 704 18.54 10.26 22.19
C ILE A 704 19.22 11.44 22.89
N ARG A 705 18.82 11.74 24.13
CA ARG A 705 19.36 12.88 24.89
C ARG A 705 20.85 12.73 25.16
N GLN A 706 21.30 11.54 25.55
CA GLN A 706 22.71 11.25 25.76
C GLN A 706 23.52 11.49 24.47
N THR A 707 23.03 11.00 23.33
CA THR A 707 23.71 11.18 22.04
C THR A 707 23.77 12.64 21.61
N LEU A 708 22.70 13.42 21.82
CA LEU A 708 22.68 14.86 21.55
C LEU A 708 23.64 15.62 22.48
N GLU A 709 23.77 15.22 23.75
CA GLU A 709 24.66 15.91 24.67
C GLU A 709 26.14 15.63 24.36
N GLU A 710 26.49 14.37 24.14
CA GLU A 710 27.87 13.92 23.98
C GLU A 710 28.38 14.05 22.53
N ASN A 711 27.54 13.76 21.53
CA ASN A 711 27.96 13.47 20.15
C ASN A 711 27.12 14.17 19.05
N TRP A 712 26.50 15.32 19.33
CA TRP A 712 25.67 16.03 18.33
C TRP A 712 26.38 16.32 17.00
N GLN A 713 27.69 16.60 17.00
CA GLN A 713 28.48 16.87 15.79
C GLN A 713 28.60 15.65 14.86
N HIS A 714 28.39 14.46 15.42
CA HIS A 714 28.44 13.20 14.69
C HIS A 714 27.06 12.84 14.12
N CYS A 715 26.02 13.60 14.44
CA CYS A 715 24.65 13.29 14.07
C CYS A 715 24.23 13.95 12.75
N LEU A 716 23.37 13.23 12.02
CA LEU A 716 22.60 13.74 10.89
C LEU A 716 21.11 13.67 11.24
N LEU A 717 20.38 14.71 10.86
CA LEU A 717 18.93 14.72 10.91
C LEU A 717 18.38 14.46 9.51
N LEU A 718 17.59 13.40 9.37
CA LEU A 718 17.09 12.88 8.10
C LEU A 718 15.58 13.11 7.98
N GLN A 719 15.16 13.60 6.82
CA GLN A 719 13.78 13.88 6.47
C GLN A 719 13.40 13.13 5.19
N SER A 720 12.24 12.48 5.21
CA SER A 720 11.67 11.87 4.01
C SER A 720 11.07 12.93 3.09
N GLU A 721 11.33 12.84 1.78
CA GLU A 721 10.78 13.75 0.76
C GLU A 721 9.28 13.54 0.54
N SER A 722 8.78 12.32 0.80
CA SER A 722 7.37 11.93 0.68
C SER A 722 6.54 12.27 1.92
N ALA A 723 7.17 12.76 3.00
CA ALA A 723 6.50 13.28 4.18
C ALA A 723 5.88 14.66 3.90
N GLY A 724 4.81 14.69 3.11
CA GLY A 724 3.88 15.80 3.14
C GLY A 724 3.24 15.87 4.53
N LEU A 725 3.18 17.08 5.10
CA LEU A 725 2.68 17.47 6.43
C LEU A 725 3.80 17.72 7.45
N ASP A 726 3.82 18.95 7.97
CA ASP A 726 4.75 19.52 8.95
C ASP A 726 4.69 18.86 10.36
N ARG A 727 4.49 17.53 10.45
CA ARG A 727 4.20 16.82 11.72
C ARG A 727 4.79 15.41 11.88
N LEU A 728 5.48 14.85 10.88
CA LEU A 728 6.16 13.55 11.06
C LEU A 728 7.49 13.74 11.79
N PRO A 729 7.89 12.82 12.68
CA PRO A 729 9.19 12.87 13.32
C PRO A 729 10.29 12.64 12.28
N MET A 730 11.44 13.27 12.49
CA MET A 730 12.65 13.07 11.70
C MET A 730 13.53 12.01 12.33
N LEU A 731 14.34 11.37 11.50
CA LEU A 731 15.24 10.30 11.93
C LEU A 731 16.60 10.89 12.29
N LEU A 732 17.05 10.63 13.51
CA LEU A 732 18.37 11.00 14.00
C LEU A 732 19.30 9.79 13.90
N VAL A 733 20.42 9.96 13.20
CA VAL A 733 21.45 8.92 13.04
C VAL A 733 22.82 9.48 13.41
N ALA A 734 23.74 8.62 13.86
CA ALA A 734 25.12 8.99 14.13
C ALA A 734 26.05 8.39 13.06
N ALA A 735 26.79 9.24 12.35
CA ALA A 735 27.66 8.83 11.25
C ALA A 735 28.86 8.02 11.74
N THR A 736 29.23 6.98 11.00
CA THR A 736 30.36 6.06 11.30
C THR A 736 31.37 5.98 10.17
N GLY A 737 31.07 6.59 9.02
CA GLY A 737 31.92 6.56 7.84
C GLY A 737 31.12 6.60 6.55
N ILE A 738 31.68 5.98 5.53
CA ILE A 738 31.00 5.69 4.28
C ILE A 738 31.06 4.19 3.99
N SER A 739 30.07 3.68 3.27
CA SER A 739 30.03 2.31 2.75
C SER A 739 29.82 2.33 1.24
N TRP A 740 30.41 1.36 0.55
CA TRP A 740 30.39 1.27 -0.91
C TRP A 740 29.34 0.27 -1.39
N PRO A 741 28.62 0.55 -2.50
CA PRO A 741 27.66 -0.38 -3.08
C PRO A 741 28.24 -1.79 -3.33
N ASP A 742 29.50 -1.85 -3.77
CA ASP A 742 30.22 -3.08 -4.13
C ASP A 742 30.63 -3.92 -2.90
N GLU A 743 30.75 -3.29 -1.72
CA GLU A 743 31.07 -3.94 -0.45
C GLU A 743 29.81 -4.27 0.38
N SER A 744 28.66 -3.70 0.01
CA SER A 744 27.38 -3.85 0.72
C SER A 744 26.33 -4.67 -0.04
N HIS A 745 26.73 -5.43 -1.07
CA HIS A 745 25.82 -6.21 -1.92
C HIS A 745 24.61 -5.39 -2.45
N ALA A 746 24.81 -4.09 -2.75
CA ALA A 746 23.71 -3.21 -3.10
C ALA A 746 23.19 -3.45 -4.54
N PHE A 747 21.87 -3.43 -4.69
CA PHE A 747 21.11 -3.69 -5.91
C PHE A 747 21.45 -2.81 -7.12
N TRP A 748 21.11 -3.32 -8.31
CA TRP A 748 21.16 -2.62 -9.61
C TRP A 748 20.48 -1.25 -9.54
N GLY A 749 21.26 -0.16 -9.60
CA GLY A 749 20.74 1.21 -9.74
C GLY A 749 21.32 2.22 -8.75
N VAL A 750 21.86 1.77 -7.61
CA VAL A 750 22.50 2.69 -6.66
C VAL A 750 24.00 2.71 -6.90
N SER A 751 24.46 3.75 -7.59
CA SER A 751 25.86 3.88 -8.03
C SER A 751 26.65 4.88 -7.18
N LEU A 752 26.16 5.27 -6.00
CA LEU A 752 26.76 6.28 -5.12
C LEU A 752 27.11 5.68 -3.75
N PRO A 753 28.19 6.13 -3.09
CA PRO A 753 28.51 5.73 -1.72
C PRO A 753 27.47 6.27 -0.73
N PHE A 754 27.25 5.51 0.34
CA PHE A 754 26.32 5.85 1.40
C PHE A 754 27.07 6.38 2.62
N VAL A 755 26.42 7.26 3.39
CA VAL A 755 26.85 7.53 4.76
C VAL A 755 26.44 6.33 5.62
N ASP A 756 27.42 5.64 6.20
CA ASP A 756 27.14 4.52 7.11
C ASP A 756 26.92 5.07 8.53
N SER A 757 25.93 4.54 9.25
CA SER A 757 25.45 5.17 10.48
C SER A 757 24.85 4.19 11.50
N HIS A 758 24.86 4.62 12.76
CA HIS A 758 24.10 4.02 13.85
C HIS A 758 22.73 4.67 13.96
N TYR A 759 21.71 3.86 14.23
CA TYR A 759 20.39 4.35 14.60
C TYR A 759 20.42 4.96 16.00
N VAL A 760 19.91 6.18 16.17
CA VAL A 760 19.80 6.83 17.48
C VAL A 760 18.35 6.85 17.95
N GLY A 761 17.45 7.30 17.09
CA GLY A 761 16.02 7.43 17.37
C GLY A 761 15.37 8.52 16.53
N CYS A 762 14.18 8.95 16.94
CA CYS A 762 13.41 9.96 16.22
C CYS A 762 13.23 11.24 17.04
N VAL A 763 13.12 12.39 16.37
CA VAL A 763 12.95 13.70 17.00
C VAL A 763 11.96 14.58 16.25
N PHE A 764 11.34 15.52 16.94
CA PHE A 764 10.61 16.64 16.34
C PHE A 764 11.51 17.88 16.28
N ASP A 765 11.42 18.63 15.18
CA ASP A 765 12.13 19.88 14.92
C ASP A 765 11.12 20.99 14.67
N ASP A 766 10.71 21.66 15.75
CA ASP A 766 9.74 22.75 15.70
C ASP A 766 10.33 24.03 15.05
N SER A 767 11.64 24.03 14.75
CA SER A 767 12.37 25.15 14.14
C SER A 767 12.61 24.99 12.63
N ALA A 768 12.18 23.86 12.05
CA ALA A 768 12.46 23.51 10.67
C ALA A 768 11.70 24.40 9.67
N LYS A 769 12.45 25.18 8.88
CA LYS A 769 11.98 25.64 7.55
C LYS A 769 12.42 24.62 6.52
N LYS A 770 11.56 24.31 5.52
CA LYS A 770 11.86 23.35 4.44
C LYS A 770 13.20 23.63 3.73
N ASP A 771 13.61 24.90 3.67
CA ASP A 771 14.86 25.36 3.05
C ASP A 771 16.14 24.94 3.80
N ASN A 772 16.03 24.46 5.05
CA ASN A 772 17.18 24.07 5.87
C ASN A 772 17.73 22.69 5.52
N TYR A 773 16.99 21.88 4.76
CA TYR A 773 17.39 20.52 4.36
C TYR A 773 18.07 20.56 3.00
N ARG A 774 19.26 19.95 2.92
CA ARG A 774 20.07 19.88 1.70
C ARG A 774 19.53 18.81 0.74
N LEU A 775 20.11 18.79 -0.47
CA LEU A 775 19.89 17.75 -1.48
C LEU A 775 20.06 16.35 -0.89
N SER A 776 19.32 15.40 -1.44
CA SER A 776 19.24 14.03 -0.95
C SER A 776 20.59 13.30 -0.93
N VAL A 777 20.81 12.46 0.09
CA VAL A 777 22.00 11.60 0.27
C VAL A 777 21.58 10.18 0.61
N GLY A 778 22.31 9.19 0.10
CA GLY A 778 22.15 7.80 0.51
C GLY A 778 22.69 7.58 1.93
N VAL A 779 21.87 7.01 2.81
CA VAL A 779 22.24 6.65 4.18
C VAL A 779 21.99 5.18 4.40
N ARG A 780 22.99 4.50 5.00
CA ARG A 780 22.92 3.13 5.49
C ARG A 780 22.87 3.16 7.03
N ILE A 781 21.90 2.46 7.61
CA ILE A 781 21.56 2.53 9.03
C ILE A 781 21.59 1.13 9.63
N GLY A 782 22.36 0.94 10.69
CA GLY A 782 22.62 -0.38 11.30
C GLY A 782 24.06 -0.84 11.12
N SER A 783 25.01 0.10 11.27
CA SER A 783 26.43 -0.23 11.24
C SER A 783 26.83 -1.16 12.39
N ALA A 784 27.92 -1.92 12.22
CA ALA A 784 28.40 -2.89 13.21
C ALA A 784 28.55 -2.23 14.60
N ALA A 785 28.01 -2.85 15.65
CA ALA A 785 27.84 -2.23 16.98
C ALA A 785 29.11 -1.60 17.58
N GLY A 786 30.30 -2.12 17.24
CA GLY A 786 31.59 -1.60 17.72
C GLY A 786 32.22 -0.50 16.86
N ARG A 787 31.59 -0.09 15.75
CA ARG A 787 32.17 0.91 14.83
C ARG A 787 32.09 2.31 15.46
N PRO A 788 33.21 3.04 15.60
CA PRO A 788 33.20 4.38 16.18
C PRO A 788 32.46 5.37 15.28
N THR A 789 31.84 6.38 15.88
CA THR A 789 31.22 7.47 15.14
C THR A 789 32.28 8.50 14.73
N ILE A 790 32.01 9.21 13.64
CA ILE A 790 32.83 10.32 13.13
C ILE A 790 31.97 11.58 12.95
N PRO A 791 32.56 12.78 12.92
CA PRO A 791 31.82 14.00 12.61
C PRO A 791 31.02 13.87 11.31
N ALA A 792 29.76 14.29 11.34
CA ALA A 792 28.83 14.12 10.22
C ALA A 792 29.30 14.87 8.96
N GLU A 793 29.90 16.05 9.13
CA GLU A 793 30.50 16.83 8.04
C GLU A 793 31.66 16.10 7.36
N GLU A 794 32.43 15.32 8.11
CA GLU A 794 33.52 14.52 7.57
C GLU A 794 32.99 13.40 6.67
N ALA A 795 31.97 12.67 7.13
CA ALA A 795 31.33 11.62 6.35
C ALA A 795 30.73 12.16 5.04
N LEU A 796 30.00 13.27 5.12
CA LEU A 796 29.44 13.97 3.95
C LEU A 796 30.55 14.50 3.01
N GLY A 797 31.63 15.01 3.59
CA GLY A 797 32.81 15.45 2.85
C GLY A 797 33.38 14.31 1.99
N ARG A 798 33.51 13.10 2.55
CA ARG A 798 33.97 11.90 1.83
C ARG A 798 33.03 11.53 0.68
N VAL A 799 31.71 11.54 0.89
CA VAL A 799 30.71 11.30 -0.18
C VAL A 799 30.84 12.33 -1.31
N SER A 800 30.90 13.62 -0.97
CA SER A 800 30.99 14.71 -1.97
C SER A 800 32.30 14.68 -2.78
N THR A 801 33.40 14.28 -2.15
CA THR A 801 34.72 14.18 -2.80
C THR A 801 34.70 13.08 -3.84
N TRP A 802 34.08 11.95 -3.52
CA TRP A 802 33.93 10.85 -4.46
C TRP A 802 33.02 11.21 -5.63
N GLN A 803 31.88 11.85 -5.38
CA GLN A 803 30.94 12.26 -6.46
C GLN A 803 31.65 13.16 -7.48
N ARG A 804 32.42 14.15 -6.99
CA ARG A 804 33.26 14.99 -7.85
C ARG A 804 34.29 14.17 -8.65
N GLY A 805 34.98 13.23 -8.00
CA GLY A 805 35.94 12.34 -8.66
C GLY A 805 35.33 11.41 -9.71
N ARG A 806 34.09 10.94 -9.53
CA ARG A 806 33.37 10.14 -10.52
C ARG A 806 32.93 10.98 -11.72
N ILE A 807 32.32 12.15 -11.49
CA ILE A 807 31.93 13.06 -12.57
C ILE A 807 33.14 13.41 -13.44
N LEU A 808 34.29 13.69 -12.82
CA LEU A 808 35.54 13.94 -13.55
C LEU A 808 36.02 12.71 -14.36
N ARG A 809 35.87 11.49 -13.83
CA ARG A 809 36.21 10.24 -14.54
C ARG A 809 35.27 9.97 -15.71
N GLU A 810 33.96 10.12 -15.52
CA GLU A 810 32.96 9.93 -16.58
C GLU A 810 33.07 11.01 -17.66
N ALA A 811 33.28 12.28 -17.28
CA ALA A 811 33.58 13.35 -18.23
C ALA A 811 34.86 13.07 -19.03
N SER A 812 35.90 12.53 -18.37
CA SER A 812 37.15 12.12 -19.04
C SER A 812 36.95 10.94 -20.00
N LEU A 813 36.15 9.94 -19.62
CA LEU A 813 35.80 8.79 -20.46
C LEU A 813 34.93 9.21 -21.66
N ALA A 814 33.93 10.07 -21.43
CA ALA A 814 33.08 10.64 -22.48
C ALA A 814 33.91 11.50 -23.45
N PHE A 815 34.85 12.31 -22.96
CA PHE A 815 35.80 13.04 -23.81
C PHE A 815 36.66 12.08 -24.63
N ARG A 816 37.15 10.99 -24.03
CA ARG A 816 37.94 9.95 -24.70
C ARG A 816 37.13 9.26 -25.81
N GLN A 817 35.84 9.01 -25.57
CA GLN A 817 34.92 8.35 -26.50
C GLN A 817 34.49 9.28 -27.64
N ILE A 818 34.23 10.56 -27.36
CA ILE A 818 33.96 11.60 -28.38
C ILE A 818 35.19 11.78 -29.28
N TYR A 819 36.40 11.77 -28.72
CA TYR A 819 37.64 11.90 -29.48
C TYR A 819 37.96 10.66 -30.33
N GLN A 820 37.71 9.45 -29.79
CA GLN A 820 37.81 8.19 -30.54
C GLN A 820 36.79 8.10 -31.68
N ASN A 821 35.56 8.60 -31.47
CA ASN A 821 34.53 8.66 -32.52
C ASN A 821 34.84 9.74 -33.58
N ARG A 822 35.49 10.86 -33.20
CA ARG A 822 35.99 11.87 -34.14
C ARG A 822 37.10 11.30 -35.06
N ASN A 823 37.96 10.44 -34.52
CA ASN A 823 39.00 9.75 -35.29
C ASN A 823 38.47 8.59 -36.14
N LYS A 824 37.43 7.86 -35.68
CA LYS A 824 36.73 6.87 -36.52
C LYS A 824 36.03 7.51 -37.73
N ASN A 825 35.37 8.66 -37.55
CA ASN A 825 34.71 9.36 -38.66
C ASN A 825 35.67 9.98 -39.70
N GLN A 826 36.96 10.19 -39.35
CA GLN A 826 38.01 10.52 -40.32
C GLN A 826 38.65 9.29 -40.97
N ALA A 827 38.67 8.14 -40.29
CA ALA A 827 39.15 6.88 -40.83
C ALA A 827 38.15 6.21 -41.80
N ASP A 828 36.84 6.34 -41.54
CA ASP A 828 35.79 5.72 -42.37
C ASP A 828 35.60 6.41 -43.74
N LYS A 829 36.02 7.67 -43.89
CA LYS A 829 36.13 8.31 -45.23
C LYS A 829 37.24 7.73 -46.11
N ARG A 830 38.13 6.87 -45.58
CA ARG A 830 39.25 6.26 -46.33
C ARG A 830 39.09 4.76 -46.59
N ARG A 831 38.04 4.11 -46.08
CA ARG A 831 37.85 2.65 -46.15
C ARG A 831 36.73 2.15 -47.08
N GLY A 832 36.30 2.99 -48.02
CA GLY A 832 35.44 2.56 -49.13
C GLY A 832 36.24 2.00 -50.31
N LYS A 833 37.00 0.91 -50.14
CA LYS A 833 37.50 0.07 -51.24
C LYS A 833 38.04 -1.28 -50.71
N ARG A 834 37.53 -2.36 -51.31
CA ARG A 834 37.93 -3.78 -51.29
C ARG A 834 37.33 -4.71 -50.21
N PHE A 835 36.34 -5.49 -50.67
CA PHE A 835 36.19 -6.95 -50.47
C PHE A 835 37.56 -7.66 -50.54
N ASP A 836 37.85 -8.77 -49.87
CA ASP A 836 37.12 -10.04 -49.93
C ASP A 836 37.66 -11.04 -48.88
N ALA A 837 36.93 -12.14 -48.70
CA ALA A 837 37.14 -13.23 -47.76
C ALA A 837 38.29 -14.20 -48.11
N ASN A 838 38.72 -14.96 -47.09
CA ASN A 838 39.64 -16.10 -47.06
C ASN A 838 41.16 -15.80 -47.00
N ILE A 839 41.79 -16.22 -45.89
CA ILE A 839 42.94 -17.16 -45.81
C ILE A 839 43.66 -17.00 -44.45
N VAL A 840 43.70 -18.10 -43.69
CA VAL A 840 44.67 -18.34 -42.61
C VAL A 840 45.98 -18.77 -43.24
N ARG A 841 47.11 -18.12 -42.87
CA ARG A 841 48.44 -18.72 -42.55
C ARG A 841 49.62 -17.79 -42.86
N SER A 842 50.44 -17.60 -41.81
CA SER A 842 51.90 -17.81 -41.79
C SER A 842 52.89 -16.67 -42.11
N TYR A 843 53.97 -16.76 -41.31
CA TYR A 843 55.34 -16.28 -41.47
C TYR A 843 55.65 -14.79 -41.41
N GLY A 844 56.62 -14.48 -40.56
CA GLY A 844 57.24 -13.17 -40.41
C GLY A 844 58.20 -12.83 -41.54
N GLY A 845 58.70 -11.60 -41.47
CA GLY A 845 59.72 -11.06 -42.35
C GLY A 845 59.89 -9.57 -42.08
N MET A 846 61.12 -9.20 -41.72
CA MET A 846 61.55 -7.83 -41.45
C MET A 846 61.33 -6.90 -42.64
N GLY A 847 61.06 -5.63 -42.34
CA GLY A 847 61.08 -4.53 -43.32
C GLY A 847 60.98 -3.19 -42.61
N THR A 848 62.13 -2.66 -42.21
CA THR A 848 62.34 -1.28 -41.71
C THR A 848 62.09 -0.23 -42.79
N LEU A 849 61.49 0.91 -42.39
CA LEU A 849 61.59 2.30 -42.91
C LEU A 849 60.29 3.03 -42.52
N GLY A 850 60.25 4.19 -41.85
CA GLY A 850 61.27 5.12 -41.40
C GLY A 850 60.61 6.14 -40.45
N ASP A 851 61.44 7.02 -39.91
CA ASP A 851 61.18 7.95 -38.81
C ASP A 851 59.85 8.71 -38.88
N ARG A 852 59.07 8.59 -37.80
CA ARG A 852 58.17 9.64 -37.31
C ARG A 852 58.22 9.63 -35.78
N GLU A 853 58.66 10.74 -35.21
CA GLU A 853 58.56 11.01 -33.78
C GLU A 853 57.10 10.78 -33.33
N GLU A 854 56.86 9.71 -32.58
CA GLU A 854 55.68 9.60 -31.73
C GLU A 854 55.84 10.62 -30.60
N LEU A 855 55.13 11.74 -30.72
CA LEU A 855 54.84 12.59 -29.59
C LEU A 855 54.16 11.71 -28.52
N ASP A 856 54.79 11.57 -27.36
CA ASP A 856 54.24 10.86 -26.20
C ASP A 856 53.08 11.66 -25.59
N GLU A 857 51.95 11.65 -26.30
CA GLU A 857 50.68 12.31 -25.94
C GLU A 857 50.07 11.71 -24.67
N THR A 858 50.47 10.48 -24.31
CA THR A 858 50.11 9.84 -23.04
C THR A 858 50.81 10.51 -21.85
N HIS A 859 52.02 11.05 -22.05
CA HIS A 859 52.76 11.82 -21.06
C HIS A 859 52.18 13.23 -20.86
N MET A 860 51.81 13.93 -21.94
CA MET A 860 51.17 15.26 -21.84
C MET A 860 49.78 15.18 -21.19
N ALA A 861 48.96 14.17 -21.50
CA ALA A 861 47.67 13.97 -20.85
C ALA A 861 47.80 13.64 -19.35
N LYS A 862 48.84 12.89 -18.97
CA LYS A 862 49.18 12.63 -17.56
C LYS A 862 49.72 13.86 -16.84
N GLN A 863 50.50 14.72 -17.51
CA GLN A 863 50.98 15.98 -16.94
C GLN A 863 49.87 17.02 -16.79
N LEU A 864 48.91 17.10 -17.73
CA LEU A 864 47.76 18.01 -17.62
C LEU A 864 46.78 17.57 -16.52
N ALA A 865 46.58 16.25 -16.36
CA ALA A 865 45.80 15.70 -15.25
C ALA A 865 46.48 15.92 -13.89
N ARG A 866 47.82 15.94 -13.84
CA ARG A 866 48.61 16.27 -12.64
C ARG A 866 48.67 17.78 -12.38
N SER A 867 48.66 18.63 -13.40
CA SER A 867 48.70 20.09 -13.23
C SER A 867 47.37 20.70 -12.76
N HIS A 868 46.25 19.98 -12.93
CA HIS A 868 44.94 20.37 -12.38
C HIS A 868 44.63 19.74 -11.01
N ALA A 869 45.41 18.75 -10.58
CA ALA A 869 45.41 18.23 -9.22
C ALA A 869 46.47 18.98 -8.40
N GLY A 870 46.21 20.25 -8.08
CA GLY A 870 47.02 20.99 -7.11
C GLY A 870 46.88 20.35 -5.73
N ASP A 871 48.00 19.91 -5.17
CA ASP A 871 48.29 19.59 -3.77
C ASP A 871 47.08 19.28 -2.85
N ALA A 872 46.51 18.07 -2.94
CA ALA A 872 45.81 17.43 -1.81
C ALA A 872 45.61 15.92 -2.03
N MET A 873 46.16 15.14 -1.09
CA MET A 873 45.92 13.72 -0.78
C MET A 873 46.39 12.64 -1.76
N GLY A 874 47.30 11.79 -1.27
CA GLY A 874 47.75 10.57 -1.95
C GLY A 874 46.70 9.45 -1.89
N TRP A 875 46.75 8.52 -2.84
CA TRP A 875 45.86 7.34 -2.93
C TRP A 875 45.76 6.50 -1.64
N ALA A 876 46.80 6.52 -0.79
CA ALA A 876 46.80 5.85 0.52
C ALA A 876 46.00 6.61 1.60
N GLU A 877 45.99 7.95 1.56
CA GLU A 877 45.08 8.77 2.40
C GLU A 877 43.63 8.70 1.90
N LEU A 878 43.44 8.52 0.59
CA LEU A 878 42.12 8.47 -0.04
C LEU A 878 41.34 7.16 0.24
N THR A 879 42.05 6.09 0.61
CA THR A 879 41.49 4.74 0.75
C THR A 879 41.55 4.19 2.18
N GLY A 880 42.41 4.73 3.05
CA GLY A 880 42.58 4.22 4.42
C GLY A 880 43.12 2.79 4.51
N LEU A 881 43.49 2.16 3.39
CA LEU A 881 43.97 0.80 3.33
C LEU A 881 45.49 0.75 3.56
N THR A 882 45.90 0.48 4.79
CA THR A 882 47.22 -0.08 5.06
C THR A 882 47.09 -1.60 5.08
N GLY A 883 47.30 -2.24 3.94
CA GLY A 883 47.29 -3.70 3.85
C GLY A 883 47.59 -4.21 2.46
N THR A 884 48.79 -4.75 2.26
CA THR A 884 49.18 -5.49 1.06
C THR A 884 48.30 -6.72 0.88
N VAL A 885 47.47 -6.74 -0.16
CA VAL A 885 46.76 -7.94 -0.62
C VAL A 885 47.78 -8.87 -1.29
N ASN A 886 48.46 -9.69 -0.49
CA ASN A 886 49.11 -10.90 -0.99
C ASN A 886 48.09 -12.03 -0.91
N GLY A 887 47.61 -12.45 -2.08
CA GLY A 887 46.82 -13.66 -2.22
C GLY A 887 47.68 -14.87 -1.82
N SER A 888 47.26 -15.56 -0.76
CA SER A 888 47.55 -16.98 -0.60
C SER A 888 46.32 -17.66 -0.03
N ARG A 889 45.75 -18.58 -0.82
CA ARG A 889 44.84 -19.61 -0.36
C ARG A 889 45.53 -20.36 0.77
N GLN A 890 44.95 -20.33 1.98
CA GLN A 890 45.20 -21.37 2.96
C GLN A 890 43.88 -22.02 3.36
N HIS A 891 43.86 -23.33 3.13
CA HIS A 891 42.94 -24.29 3.71
C HIS A 891 42.82 -24.08 5.21
N VAL A 892 41.60 -24.08 5.74
CA VAL A 892 41.36 -24.29 7.17
C VAL A 892 40.97 -25.76 7.33
N GLU A 893 41.90 -26.52 7.89
CA GLU A 893 41.67 -27.87 8.42
C GLU A 893 40.78 -27.81 9.66
N TYR A 894 39.97 -28.84 9.82
CA TYR A 894 39.16 -29.13 11.01
C TYR A 894 40.08 -29.34 12.22
N GLY A 895 39.80 -28.63 13.31
CA GLY A 895 40.41 -28.82 14.62
C GLY A 895 39.34 -29.20 15.65
N GLU A 896 39.47 -30.42 16.15
CA GLU A 896 38.66 -31.06 17.19
C GLU A 896 38.77 -30.41 18.58
N HIS A 897 37.71 -30.63 19.36
CA HIS A 897 37.64 -30.75 20.83
C HIS A 897 38.23 -29.67 21.73
N GLY A 898 37.31 -28.98 22.43
CA GLY A 898 37.54 -28.32 23.70
C GLY A 898 36.29 -28.42 24.58
N GLU A 899 36.23 -29.48 25.39
CA GLU A 899 35.32 -29.65 26.52
C GLU A 899 35.50 -28.50 27.52
N TYR A 900 34.41 -27.99 28.10
CA TYR A 900 34.35 -27.60 29.52
C TYR A 900 32.89 -27.60 30.00
N GLU A 901 32.62 -28.59 30.85
CA GLU A 901 31.83 -28.58 32.09
C GLU A 901 31.37 -27.17 32.53
N GLY A 902 30.14 -26.91 32.96
CA GLY A 902 29.28 -27.69 33.84
C GLY A 902 28.79 -26.72 34.93
N TYR A 903 27.53 -26.28 34.84
CA TYR A 903 26.81 -25.69 35.98
C TYR A 903 25.37 -26.19 35.97
N GLU A 904 25.15 -27.19 36.81
CA GLU A 904 23.85 -27.62 37.31
C GLU A 904 23.25 -26.52 38.21
N GLY A 905 21.92 -26.38 38.18
CA GLY A 905 21.19 -25.79 39.30
C GLY A 905 19.91 -25.06 38.90
N TYR A 906 18.81 -25.49 39.51
CA TYR A 906 17.42 -25.00 39.41
C TYR A 906 16.66 -25.52 38.18
N GLY A 907 15.71 -26.45 38.28
CA GLY A 907 14.81 -26.76 39.39
C GLY A 907 13.41 -26.78 38.79
N GLY A 908 12.84 -27.98 38.64
CA GLY A 908 11.65 -28.21 37.83
C GLY A 908 10.38 -27.55 38.33
N TYR A 909 9.48 -27.26 37.39
CA TYR A 909 8.05 -27.10 37.67
C TYR A 909 7.23 -27.86 36.63
N GLY A 910 6.61 -28.96 37.07
CA GLY A 910 5.37 -29.48 36.51
C GLY A 910 4.27 -28.41 36.63
N GLY A 911 3.21 -28.43 35.86
CA GLY A 911 2.20 -29.49 35.79
C GLY A 911 0.86 -28.76 35.88
N TYR A 912 0.04 -28.88 34.84
CA TYR A 912 -1.22 -28.17 34.70
C TYR A 912 -2.30 -28.73 35.64
N GLY A 913 -3.13 -27.85 36.21
CA GLY A 913 -4.46 -28.16 36.74
C GLY A 913 -4.72 -27.65 38.16
N GLY A 914 -5.82 -26.89 38.34
CA GLY A 914 -6.46 -26.68 39.65
C GLY A 914 -6.87 -25.24 39.97
N TYR A 915 -8.16 -24.97 39.87
CA TYR A 915 -8.86 -23.77 40.38
C TYR A 915 -8.78 -23.66 41.92
N GLY A 916 -8.84 -22.42 42.44
CA GLY A 916 -9.17 -22.13 43.85
C GLY A 916 -8.43 -20.92 44.40
N GLY A 917 -9.16 -19.85 44.72
CA GLY A 917 -8.62 -18.51 44.92
C GLY A 917 -8.04 -18.17 46.30
N TYR A 918 -7.36 -17.03 46.32
CA TYR A 918 -7.15 -16.06 47.42
C TYR A 918 -6.92 -14.72 46.69
N GLY A 919 -7.59 -13.60 46.99
CA GLY A 919 -7.63 -12.91 48.28
C GLY A 919 -6.91 -11.58 48.09
N GLY A 920 -7.65 -10.47 48.07
CA GLY A 920 -7.19 -9.16 47.61
C GLY A 920 -6.23 -8.42 48.53
N TYR A 921 -5.45 -7.54 47.92
CA TYR A 921 -4.76 -6.36 48.45
C TYR A 921 -4.47 -5.48 47.22
N GLY A 922 -4.65 -4.16 47.18
CA GLY A 922 -5.10 -3.18 48.15
C GLY A 922 -5.03 -1.81 47.44
N GLU A 923 -6.03 -0.98 47.69
CA GLU A 923 -6.03 0.44 47.33
C GLU A 923 -4.90 1.19 48.05
N TYR A 924 -4.24 2.11 47.34
CA TYR A 924 -3.58 3.31 47.87
C TYR A 924 -3.88 4.39 46.80
N GLY A 925 -4.74 5.39 47.05
CA GLY A 925 -4.63 6.46 48.05
C GLY A 925 -3.62 7.50 47.51
N GLY A 926 -3.96 8.69 47.02
CA GLY A 926 -4.90 9.69 47.54
C GLY A 926 -4.17 10.61 48.51
N CYS A 927 -3.80 11.83 48.10
CA CYS A 927 -3.40 13.05 48.85
C CYS A 927 -2.98 14.12 47.81
N GLY A 928 -3.32 15.40 47.84
CA GLY A 928 -4.04 16.22 48.80
C GLY A 928 -4.06 17.69 48.30
N GLU A 929 -5.09 18.42 48.74
CA GLU A 929 -5.37 19.84 48.52
C GLU A 929 -4.31 20.79 49.12
N TYR A 930 -4.22 22.03 48.58
CA TYR A 930 -4.12 23.34 49.26
C TYR A 930 -4.24 24.42 48.14
N GLY A 931 -5.34 25.18 48.00
CA GLY A 931 -5.64 26.47 48.67
C GLY A 931 -4.88 27.63 48.00
N GLY A 932 -5.42 28.76 47.54
CA GLY A 932 -6.73 29.42 47.52
C GLY A 932 -6.56 30.82 46.88
N TYR A 933 -7.64 31.62 46.87
CA TYR A 933 -7.80 33.08 46.63
C TYR A 933 -8.64 33.56 45.42
N GLY A 934 -9.85 34.07 45.76
CA GLY A 934 -10.54 35.26 45.19
C GLY A 934 -11.46 35.04 43.99
N GLU A 935 -12.80 34.93 44.13
CA GLU A 935 -13.81 36.04 44.15
C GLU A 935 -13.54 37.11 43.06
N TYR A 936 -14.42 37.43 42.10
CA TYR A 936 -15.84 37.85 42.06
C TYR A 936 -16.46 37.37 40.71
N GLY A 937 -17.75 37.12 40.46
CA GLY A 937 -19.01 37.52 41.09
C GLY A 937 -19.99 38.02 40.01
N GLY A 938 -21.07 37.26 39.73
CA GLY A 938 -22.32 37.68 39.04
C GLY A 938 -22.28 37.79 37.51
N PHE A 939 -23.31 37.45 36.72
CA PHE A 939 -24.73 37.17 36.95
C PHE A 939 -25.26 36.35 35.75
N ILE A 940 -26.20 35.44 36.05
CA ILE A 940 -27.16 34.71 35.16
C ILE A 940 -27.98 35.71 34.31
N PRO A 941 -28.63 35.34 33.18
CA PRO A 941 -28.94 33.99 32.66
C PRO A 941 -28.31 33.58 31.34
#